data_AF-A0A8H5YKS9-F1
#
_entry.id   AF-A0A8H5YKS9-F1
#
_cell.length_a   1.000
_cell.length_b   1.000
_cell.length_c   1.000
_cell.angle_alpha   90.00
_cell.angle_beta   90.00
_cell.angle_gamma   90.00
#
_symmetry.space_group_name_H-M   'P 1'
#
loop_
_entity.id
_entity.type
_entity.pdbx_description
1 polymer ?
#
loop_
_entity_poly.entity_id
_entity_poly.type
_entity_poly.pdbx_seq_one_letter_code
_entity_poly.pdbx_strand_id
1 'polypeptide(L)'
;MKISLLLALTASSVAQAAQLAFPGAEGFGRYAVGGRQGEVYKVTNLNDSGTGSLRDAVSKPNRIVVFDVDGVIKITERIVVSKNIYIAGQTAPGGGIVVYGNGWSLSNANDSIVRYITIRMGKGGTSGKDAIGIADGKNIIFDHVSVSWGRDETFSINGDVMNVTIQNTIIAQGLVSHSCGGLMQTDGGVSLFRNLYIDNKTRNPKVKGVNDFQNNVVYNWGGGGGYIAGDSQADSYVNIINNYFISGPDTTVTAFTRGNSYFHAYVKDNFYDSNRNGKLDGTALCEKTSCYSDIDFIKTPYNYPAPTALSPQAAVELVLKGVGNSLHRDTVDTALIDQVKSYGTKGGQISDEKEFGGVGEIANGAALKDSDGDGIPDEWETKNGLNPNDASDGMKVASNGYANLENYFQNLIIALYGVGASCSALRPPIERRATTEIPSDSFNSLEKYWNYLYPWGATHNGGARMDEEHVSVTDGVLTLTAEPRDDQEDPIHYLSGAIHAKSTFTVSAGGGYDISAEFIAPVDKGTWPAFWLNAASGWPPEIDIAEWKGSGKISFNTFNTSNEVTALDRDYPNPEEWHSVRAELRDENGHDVRVKFFLDGVEQTTQYGRDYIGAGLRLIVNYQTEGSSGSPGPTTPTTFQVRNVEVISLN
;
A
#
# COMPACT_ATOMS: atom_id res chain seq x y z
N MET A 1 -8.28 -59.41 -35.62
CA MET A 1 -7.93 -58.74 -34.34
C MET A 1 -8.18 -57.25 -34.54
N LYS A 2 -9.28 -56.72 -34.00
CA LYS A 2 -9.62 -55.29 -34.08
C LYS A 2 -8.96 -54.59 -32.88
N ILE A 3 -8.01 -53.69 -33.12
CA ILE A 3 -7.45 -52.81 -32.09
C ILE A 3 -8.09 -51.44 -32.33
N SER A 4 -9.06 -51.09 -31.48
CA SER A 4 -9.62 -49.75 -31.41
C SER A 4 -8.70 -48.87 -30.57
N LEU A 5 -8.16 -47.82 -31.16
CA LEU A 5 -7.36 -46.81 -30.48
C LEU A 5 -8.31 -45.81 -29.81
N LEU A 6 -8.37 -45.83 -28.47
CA LEU A 6 -9.12 -44.86 -27.67
C LEU A 6 -8.24 -43.60 -27.52
N LEU A 7 -8.59 -42.50 -28.19
CA LEU A 7 -8.00 -41.18 -27.90
C LEU A 7 -8.67 -40.64 -26.63
N ALA A 8 -7.92 -40.58 -25.54
CA ALA A 8 -8.32 -39.86 -24.34
C ALA A 8 -8.11 -38.35 -24.56
N LEU A 9 -9.19 -37.59 -24.76
CA LEU A 9 -9.15 -36.14 -24.64
C LEU A 9 -8.97 -35.79 -23.16
N THR A 10 -7.78 -35.36 -22.77
CA THR A 10 -7.57 -34.68 -21.50
C THR A 10 -8.06 -33.24 -21.64
N ALA A 11 -9.26 -32.95 -21.12
CA ALA A 11 -9.72 -31.58 -20.94
C ALA A 11 -8.87 -30.94 -19.83
N SER A 12 -7.92 -30.10 -20.20
CA SER A 12 -7.22 -29.22 -19.27
C SER A 12 -8.22 -28.19 -18.75
N SER A 13 -8.77 -28.41 -17.55
CA SER A 13 -9.51 -27.38 -16.82
C SER A 13 -8.52 -26.31 -16.38
N VAL A 14 -8.54 -25.16 -17.05
CA VAL A 14 -7.86 -23.96 -16.57
C VAL A 14 -8.54 -23.58 -15.25
N ALA A 15 -7.83 -23.70 -14.12
CA ALA A 15 -8.34 -23.26 -12.84
C ALA A 15 -8.49 -21.73 -12.89
N GLN A 16 -9.72 -21.24 -12.97
CA GLN A 16 -9.99 -19.81 -12.91
C GLN A 16 -9.71 -19.32 -11.48
N ALA A 17 -8.89 -18.28 -11.33
CA ALA A 17 -8.61 -17.68 -10.04
C ALA A 17 -9.92 -17.23 -9.36
N ALA A 18 -10.03 -17.43 -8.05
CA ALA A 18 -11.23 -17.05 -7.30
C ALA A 18 -11.46 -15.53 -7.37
N GLN A 19 -12.69 -15.12 -7.68
CA GLN A 19 -13.07 -13.71 -7.79
C GLN A 19 -13.02 -13.03 -6.41
N LEU A 20 -12.32 -11.90 -6.30
CA LEU A 20 -12.33 -11.10 -5.07
C LEU A 20 -13.74 -10.55 -4.80
N ALA A 21 -14.08 -10.37 -3.52
CA ALA A 21 -15.34 -9.80 -3.06
C ALA A 21 -15.66 -8.48 -3.77
N PHE A 22 -14.64 -7.62 -3.88
CA PHE A 22 -14.61 -6.41 -4.69
C PHE A 22 -13.13 -6.10 -5.01
N PRO A 23 -12.84 -5.31 -6.05
CA PRO A 23 -11.48 -4.83 -6.29
C PRO A 23 -10.94 -4.10 -5.05
N GLY A 24 -9.82 -4.58 -4.50
CA GLY A 24 -9.21 -4.06 -3.26
C GLY A 24 -9.55 -4.85 -1.98
N ALA A 25 -10.34 -5.92 -2.09
CA ALA A 25 -10.53 -6.86 -0.98
C ALA A 25 -9.23 -7.65 -0.71
N GLU A 26 -8.72 -7.57 0.52
CA GLU A 26 -7.50 -8.24 0.95
C GLU A 26 -7.78 -9.18 2.15
N GLY A 27 -6.79 -9.97 2.56
CA GLY A 27 -6.93 -10.78 3.78
C GLY A 27 -7.72 -12.07 3.61
N PHE A 28 -8.01 -12.72 4.74
CA PHE A 28 -8.68 -14.01 4.72
C PHE A 28 -10.11 -13.94 4.15
N GLY A 29 -10.85 -12.86 4.42
CA GLY A 29 -12.22 -12.65 3.95
C GLY A 29 -12.36 -12.20 2.49
N ARG A 30 -11.26 -12.04 1.75
CA ARG A 30 -11.23 -11.40 0.42
C ARG A 30 -12.06 -12.06 -0.68
N TYR A 31 -12.53 -13.29 -0.48
CA TYR A 31 -13.34 -14.04 -1.44
C TYR A 31 -14.81 -14.17 -1.03
N ALA A 32 -15.28 -13.38 -0.06
CA ALA A 32 -16.71 -13.29 0.26
C ALA A 32 -17.52 -13.00 -1.02
N VAL A 33 -18.58 -13.78 -1.25
CA VAL A 33 -19.39 -13.65 -2.47
C VAL A 33 -20.45 -12.55 -2.33
N GLY A 34 -20.87 -12.24 -1.10
CA GLY A 34 -21.97 -11.32 -0.85
C GLY A 34 -23.28 -11.85 -1.44
N GLY A 35 -24.10 -10.93 -1.93
CA GLY A 35 -25.36 -11.23 -2.62
C GLY A 35 -25.23 -11.39 -4.13
N ARG A 36 -24.01 -11.58 -4.68
CA ARG A 36 -23.81 -11.74 -6.13
C ARG A 36 -24.68 -12.89 -6.67
N GLN A 37 -25.39 -12.63 -7.77
CA GLN A 37 -26.45 -13.49 -8.36
C GLN A 37 -27.75 -13.61 -7.54
N GLY A 38 -27.89 -12.81 -6.48
CA GLY A 38 -29.08 -12.73 -5.64
C GLY A 38 -30.05 -11.63 -6.05
N GLU A 39 -30.91 -11.26 -5.10
CA GLU A 39 -31.91 -10.18 -5.22
C GLU A 39 -31.27 -8.82 -4.88
N VAL A 40 -31.55 -7.79 -5.69
CA VAL A 40 -31.27 -6.41 -5.28
C VAL A 40 -32.40 -5.93 -4.38
N TYR A 41 -32.06 -5.47 -3.19
CA TYR A 41 -33.02 -4.94 -2.22
C TYR A 41 -32.72 -3.47 -1.93
N LYS A 42 -33.69 -2.60 -2.23
CA LYS A 42 -33.58 -1.16 -2.01
C LYS A 42 -34.13 -0.76 -0.64
N VAL A 43 -33.27 -0.17 0.20
CA VAL A 43 -33.68 0.50 1.44
C VAL A 43 -34.24 1.87 1.06
N THR A 44 -35.52 2.08 1.32
CA THR A 44 -36.28 3.26 0.87
C THR A 44 -36.82 4.10 2.03
N ASN A 45 -36.57 3.70 3.27
CA ASN A 45 -36.97 4.45 4.45
C ASN A 45 -36.03 4.21 5.63
N LEU A 46 -36.06 5.14 6.59
CA LEU A 46 -35.23 5.13 7.81
C LEU A 46 -35.91 4.42 9.01
N ASN A 47 -37.00 3.69 8.78
CA ASN A 47 -37.70 2.99 9.86
C ASN A 47 -36.85 1.81 10.37
N ASP A 48 -36.99 1.46 11.65
CA ASP A 48 -36.32 0.31 12.26
C ASP A 48 -36.74 -1.02 11.60
N SER A 49 -37.98 -1.12 11.12
CA SER A 49 -38.53 -2.37 10.58
C SER A 49 -39.63 -2.13 9.54
N GLY A 50 -40.04 -3.21 8.86
CA GLY A 50 -41.03 -3.21 7.80
C GLY A 50 -40.40 -3.14 6.40
N THR A 51 -41.22 -3.29 5.36
CA THR A 51 -40.77 -3.25 3.97
C THR A 51 -40.01 -1.94 3.68
N GLY A 52 -38.89 -2.05 2.96
CA GLY A 52 -38.01 -0.94 2.62
C GLY A 52 -37.06 -0.50 3.74
N SER A 53 -37.10 -1.14 4.92
CA SER A 53 -36.13 -0.88 6.00
C SER A 53 -34.85 -1.70 5.83
N LEU A 54 -33.75 -1.22 6.41
CA LEU A 54 -32.50 -1.98 6.48
C LEU A 54 -32.68 -3.34 7.18
N ARG A 55 -33.50 -3.39 8.24
CA ARG A 55 -33.76 -4.64 8.97
C ARG A 55 -34.43 -5.69 8.09
N ASP A 56 -35.41 -5.30 7.28
CA ASP A 56 -36.03 -6.22 6.32
C ASP A 56 -35.02 -6.64 5.24
N ALA A 57 -34.21 -5.69 4.75
CA ALA A 57 -33.20 -5.93 3.72
C ALA A 57 -32.24 -7.07 4.12
N VAL A 58 -31.67 -7.01 5.33
CA VAL A 58 -30.66 -7.97 5.80
C VAL A 58 -31.24 -9.25 6.42
N SER A 59 -32.56 -9.35 6.57
CA SER A 59 -33.22 -10.47 7.25
C SER A 59 -33.24 -11.78 6.45
N LYS A 60 -33.06 -11.71 5.13
CA LYS A 60 -33.11 -12.86 4.21
C LYS A 60 -31.82 -12.99 3.44
N PRO A 61 -31.41 -14.21 3.05
CA PRO A 61 -30.12 -14.40 2.40
C PRO A 61 -30.15 -14.00 0.92
N ASN A 62 -28.96 -13.98 0.30
CA ASN A 62 -28.74 -13.77 -1.14
C ASN A 62 -29.26 -12.41 -1.62
N ARG A 63 -28.83 -11.33 -0.94
CA ARG A 63 -29.25 -9.98 -1.26
C ARG A 63 -28.09 -9.00 -1.39
N ILE A 64 -28.17 -8.14 -2.39
CA ILE A 64 -27.38 -6.92 -2.47
C ILE A 64 -28.28 -5.78 -1.98
N VAL A 65 -27.90 -5.19 -0.85
CA VAL A 65 -28.63 -4.11 -0.20
C VAL A 65 -28.06 -2.77 -0.67
N VAL A 66 -28.90 -1.98 -1.34
CA VAL A 66 -28.61 -0.61 -1.80
C VAL A 66 -29.56 0.38 -1.12
N PHE A 67 -29.25 1.67 -1.18
CA PHE A 67 -29.93 2.71 -0.40
C PHE A 67 -30.44 3.85 -1.29
N ASP A 68 -31.75 4.11 -1.25
CA ASP A 68 -32.41 5.29 -1.84
C ASP A 68 -32.58 6.43 -0.81
N VAL A 69 -32.09 6.23 0.41
CA VAL A 69 -32.21 7.19 1.50
C VAL A 69 -30.85 7.37 2.17
N ASP A 70 -30.64 8.55 2.72
CA ASP A 70 -29.56 8.85 3.65
C ASP A 70 -30.14 9.25 5.01
N GLY A 71 -29.31 9.20 6.05
CA GLY A 71 -29.68 9.62 7.38
C GLY A 71 -29.50 8.57 8.47
N VAL A 72 -30.13 8.83 9.62
CA VAL A 72 -30.01 7.99 10.81
C VAL A 72 -31.15 6.97 10.88
N ILE A 73 -30.81 5.69 10.76
CA ILE A 73 -31.71 4.58 11.06
C ILE A 73 -31.62 4.28 12.55
N LYS A 74 -32.67 4.61 13.30
CA LYS A 74 -32.73 4.34 14.74
C LYS A 74 -33.28 2.95 14.99
N ILE A 75 -32.46 2.10 15.61
CA ILE A 75 -32.82 0.72 15.94
C ILE A 75 -33.02 0.57 17.45
N THR A 76 -34.03 -0.21 17.82
CA THR A 76 -34.31 -0.54 19.22
C THR A 76 -33.69 -1.89 19.62
N GLU A 77 -33.72 -2.85 18.70
CA GLU A 77 -33.20 -4.19 18.88
C GLU A 77 -31.98 -4.46 17.99
N ARG A 78 -31.17 -5.46 18.37
CA ARG A 78 -30.01 -5.90 17.59
C ARG A 78 -30.40 -6.21 16.13
N ILE A 79 -29.62 -5.73 15.17
CA ILE A 79 -29.75 -6.14 13.75
C ILE A 79 -29.10 -7.52 13.60
N VAL A 80 -29.79 -8.46 12.96
CA VAL A 80 -29.25 -9.79 12.66
C VAL A 80 -29.13 -9.91 11.15
N VAL A 81 -27.91 -10.08 10.66
CA VAL A 81 -27.60 -10.14 9.23
C VAL A 81 -27.64 -11.60 8.76
N SER A 82 -28.36 -11.86 7.67
CA SER A 82 -28.40 -13.18 7.04
C SER A 82 -27.12 -13.48 6.26
N LYS A 83 -27.02 -14.67 5.67
CA LYS A 83 -25.90 -15.07 4.81
C LYS A 83 -26.01 -14.53 3.39
N ASN A 84 -24.91 -14.49 2.65
CA ASN A 84 -24.85 -14.07 1.26
C ASN A 84 -25.42 -12.65 1.08
N ILE A 85 -24.97 -11.72 1.92
CA ILE A 85 -25.40 -10.32 1.91
C ILE A 85 -24.26 -9.44 1.45
N TYR A 86 -24.53 -8.50 0.54
CA TYR A 86 -23.66 -7.35 0.32
C TYR A 86 -24.42 -6.09 0.75
N ILE A 87 -24.02 -5.46 1.85
CA ILE A 87 -24.48 -4.13 2.26
C ILE A 87 -23.58 -3.07 1.59
N ALA A 88 -24.11 -2.39 0.58
CA ALA A 88 -23.40 -1.42 -0.23
C ALA A 88 -23.71 0.02 0.23
N GLY A 89 -23.20 0.42 1.39
CA GLY A 89 -23.48 1.75 1.96
C GLY A 89 -23.07 2.93 1.07
N GLN A 90 -22.10 2.73 0.17
CA GLN A 90 -21.66 3.73 -0.81
C GLN A 90 -22.73 4.14 -1.82
N THR A 91 -23.84 3.40 -1.94
CA THR A 91 -24.96 3.80 -2.83
C THR A 91 -25.87 4.85 -2.20
N ALA A 92 -25.79 5.04 -0.87
CA ALA A 92 -26.65 5.99 -0.19
C ALA A 92 -26.41 7.42 -0.74
N PRO A 93 -27.47 8.22 -0.95
CA PRO A 93 -27.32 9.61 -1.33
C PRO A 93 -26.66 10.43 -0.20
N GLY A 94 -26.37 11.70 -0.49
CA GLY A 94 -26.02 12.70 0.54
C GLY A 94 -24.87 12.27 1.45
N GLY A 95 -25.15 12.28 2.76
CA GLY A 95 -24.22 11.95 3.85
C GLY A 95 -24.29 10.49 4.30
N GLY A 96 -24.85 9.59 3.50
CA GLY A 96 -24.81 8.15 3.77
C GLY A 96 -25.70 7.71 4.93
N ILE A 97 -25.42 6.50 5.45
CA ILE A 97 -26.23 5.85 6.49
C ILE A 97 -25.46 5.73 7.81
N VAL A 98 -26.10 6.22 8.87
CA VAL A 98 -25.73 5.92 10.26
C VAL A 98 -26.82 5.04 10.87
N VAL A 99 -26.44 3.92 11.46
CA VAL A 99 -27.35 3.04 12.21
C VAL A 99 -27.07 3.19 13.68
N TYR A 100 -28.08 3.61 14.45
CA TYR A 100 -27.91 4.03 15.83
C TYR A 100 -28.90 3.38 16.79
N GLY A 101 -28.42 2.96 17.97
CA GLY A 101 -29.26 2.65 19.13
C GLY A 101 -29.11 1.23 19.68
N ASN A 102 -28.53 0.30 18.91
CA ASN A 102 -28.17 -1.03 19.38
C ASN A 102 -27.07 -1.67 18.49
N GLY A 103 -26.63 -2.89 18.81
CA GLY A 103 -25.57 -3.60 18.09
C GLY A 103 -26.05 -4.45 16.91
N TRP A 104 -25.11 -5.14 16.27
CA TRP A 104 -25.29 -5.96 15.07
C TRP A 104 -24.68 -7.36 15.25
N SER A 105 -25.40 -8.39 14.82
CA SER A 105 -24.92 -9.78 14.74
C SER A 105 -24.66 -10.17 13.30
N LEU A 106 -23.44 -10.66 13.04
CA LEU A 106 -23.10 -11.37 11.81
C LEU A 106 -22.80 -12.86 12.06
N SER A 107 -23.26 -13.39 13.19
CA SER A 107 -23.27 -14.84 13.40
C SER A 107 -24.11 -15.53 12.32
N ASN A 108 -23.58 -16.59 11.73
CA ASN A 108 -24.12 -17.35 10.61
C ASN A 108 -24.27 -16.55 9.29
N ALA A 109 -23.69 -15.34 9.22
CA ALA A 109 -23.72 -14.48 8.06
C ALA A 109 -22.63 -14.84 7.05
N ASN A 110 -22.58 -16.12 6.64
CA ASN A 110 -21.58 -16.62 5.71
C ASN A 110 -21.54 -15.80 4.41
N ASP A 111 -20.36 -15.58 3.85
CA ASP A 111 -20.16 -14.88 2.57
C ASP A 111 -20.74 -13.46 2.58
N SER A 112 -20.49 -12.68 3.63
CA SER A 112 -21.01 -11.31 3.78
C SER A 112 -19.99 -10.23 3.46
N ILE A 113 -20.46 -9.17 2.82
CA ILE A 113 -19.69 -7.96 2.48
C ILE A 113 -20.42 -6.75 3.10
N VAL A 114 -19.72 -5.94 3.89
CA VAL A 114 -20.27 -4.71 4.48
C VAL A 114 -19.33 -3.55 4.20
N ARG A 115 -19.83 -2.50 3.52
CA ARG A 115 -19.00 -1.35 3.14
C ARG A 115 -19.68 0.00 3.34
N TYR A 116 -18.88 1.03 3.64
CA TYR A 116 -19.29 2.45 3.66
C TYR A 116 -20.56 2.74 4.46
N ILE A 117 -20.64 2.19 5.67
CA ILE A 117 -21.75 2.42 6.60
C ILE A 117 -21.20 2.69 8.00
N THR A 118 -21.94 3.50 8.77
CA THR A 118 -21.59 3.83 10.16
C THR A 118 -22.54 3.10 11.11
N ILE A 119 -21.99 2.42 12.12
CA ILE A 119 -22.71 1.60 13.11
C ILE A 119 -22.37 2.12 14.52
N ARG A 120 -23.37 2.62 15.23
CA ARG A 120 -23.22 3.25 16.55
C ARG A 120 -24.18 2.62 17.54
N MET A 121 -23.64 1.84 18.47
CA MET A 121 -24.48 1.19 19.47
C MET A 121 -25.01 2.21 20.48
N GLY A 122 -24.12 3.03 21.03
CA GLY A 122 -24.47 4.12 21.96
C GLY A 122 -24.95 3.62 23.32
N LYS A 123 -25.16 4.57 24.23
CA LYS A 123 -25.57 4.30 25.62
C LYS A 123 -26.97 3.70 25.72
N GLY A 124 -27.82 3.88 24.72
CA GLY A 124 -29.13 3.21 24.64
C GLY A 124 -29.05 1.71 24.35
N GLY A 125 -27.94 1.23 23.77
CA GLY A 125 -27.78 -0.17 23.38
C GLY A 125 -27.78 -1.15 24.54
N THR A 126 -28.06 -2.41 24.24
CA THR A 126 -28.12 -3.48 25.24
C THR A 126 -26.80 -3.64 25.99
N SER A 127 -26.82 -3.47 27.31
CA SER A 127 -25.61 -3.59 28.15
C SER A 127 -24.99 -5.00 28.07
N GLY A 128 -23.65 -5.08 28.07
CA GLY A 128 -22.95 -6.37 28.01
C GLY A 128 -23.10 -7.08 26.65
N LYS A 129 -23.30 -6.30 25.59
CA LYS A 129 -23.33 -6.76 24.20
C LYS A 129 -22.44 -5.89 23.33
N ASP A 130 -21.95 -6.50 22.26
CA ASP A 130 -21.05 -5.84 21.32
C ASP A 130 -21.80 -4.98 20.31
N ALA A 131 -21.17 -3.88 19.88
CA ALA A 131 -21.70 -3.10 18.75
C ALA A 131 -21.68 -3.93 17.46
N ILE A 132 -20.62 -4.71 17.22
CA ILE A 132 -20.61 -5.80 16.23
C ILE A 132 -20.11 -7.09 16.89
N GLY A 133 -20.86 -8.19 16.72
CA GLY A 133 -20.45 -9.50 17.21
C GLY A 133 -20.63 -10.61 16.17
N ILE A 134 -19.61 -11.46 16.05
CA ILE A 134 -19.57 -12.65 15.18
C ILE A 134 -19.19 -13.87 16.02
N ALA A 135 -20.13 -14.80 16.18
CA ALA A 135 -19.91 -16.01 16.98
C ALA A 135 -19.69 -17.27 16.14
N ASP A 136 -20.19 -17.28 14.91
CA ASP A 136 -20.00 -18.35 13.94
C ASP A 136 -20.14 -17.79 12.51
N GLY A 137 -19.57 -18.48 11.52
CA GLY A 137 -19.71 -18.14 10.10
C GLY A 137 -18.37 -18.00 9.38
N LYS A 138 -18.39 -17.88 8.05
CA LYS A 138 -17.17 -17.78 7.24
C LYS A 138 -17.22 -16.79 6.10
N ASN A 139 -16.04 -16.37 5.64
CA ASN A 139 -15.84 -15.48 4.49
C ASN A 139 -16.60 -14.16 4.68
N ILE A 140 -16.17 -13.36 5.65
CA ILE A 140 -16.83 -12.10 6.00
C ILE A 140 -15.82 -10.97 5.80
N ILE A 141 -16.23 -9.90 5.13
CA ILE A 141 -15.39 -8.72 4.94
C ILE A 141 -16.12 -7.43 5.30
N PHE A 142 -15.45 -6.63 6.12
CA PHE A 142 -15.79 -5.23 6.41
C PHE A 142 -14.73 -4.33 5.78
N ASP A 143 -15.14 -3.37 4.97
CA ASP A 143 -14.24 -2.40 4.34
C ASP A 143 -14.86 -1.00 4.41
N HIS A 144 -14.12 -0.02 4.94
CA HIS A 144 -14.62 1.35 5.09
C HIS A 144 -15.88 1.47 5.96
N VAL A 145 -15.89 0.80 7.10
CA VAL A 145 -16.98 0.87 8.08
C VAL A 145 -16.53 1.69 9.29
N SER A 146 -17.45 2.41 9.92
CA SER A 146 -17.19 3.09 11.20
C SER A 146 -18.02 2.45 12.30
N VAL A 147 -17.37 1.99 13.38
CA VAL A 147 -18.04 1.33 14.49
C VAL A 147 -17.66 2.01 15.80
N SER A 148 -18.67 2.47 16.55
CA SER A 148 -18.41 3.17 17.82
C SER A 148 -19.35 2.78 18.95
N TRP A 149 -18.91 3.11 20.16
CA TRP A 149 -19.73 3.15 21.38
C TRP A 149 -20.30 1.80 21.79
N GLY A 150 -19.50 0.74 21.66
CA GLY A 150 -19.82 -0.58 22.18
C GLY A 150 -20.12 -0.56 23.69
N ARG A 151 -21.05 -1.43 24.11
CA ARG A 151 -21.46 -1.58 25.52
C ARG A 151 -20.78 -2.76 26.23
N ASP A 152 -20.03 -3.55 25.48
CA ASP A 152 -19.07 -4.56 25.92
C ASP A 152 -17.81 -4.40 25.05
N GLU A 153 -17.80 -4.98 23.85
CA GLU A 153 -16.84 -4.65 22.81
C GLU A 153 -17.44 -3.82 21.68
N THR A 154 -16.58 -3.04 21.02
CA THR A 154 -17.00 -2.31 19.82
C THR A 154 -17.08 -3.27 18.63
N PHE A 155 -16.12 -4.17 18.47
CA PHE A 155 -16.16 -5.19 17.43
C PHE A 155 -15.52 -6.49 17.91
N SER A 156 -16.29 -7.58 18.02
CA SER A 156 -15.77 -8.89 18.44
C SER A 156 -16.04 -10.03 17.45
N ILE A 157 -15.06 -10.91 17.36
CA ILE A 157 -15.11 -12.23 16.73
C ILE A 157 -14.76 -13.25 17.81
N ASN A 158 -15.69 -14.15 18.12
CA ASN A 158 -15.49 -15.12 19.19
C ASN A 158 -16.34 -16.38 18.96
N GLY A 159 -15.69 -17.44 18.45
CA GLY A 159 -16.31 -18.75 18.24
C GLY A 159 -15.85 -19.41 16.96
N ASP A 160 -16.72 -20.20 16.33
CA ASP A 160 -16.42 -20.98 15.12
C ASP A 160 -16.50 -20.09 13.86
N VAL A 161 -15.53 -19.18 13.74
CA VAL A 161 -15.50 -18.15 12.71
C VAL A 161 -14.30 -18.33 11.80
N MET A 162 -14.46 -18.30 10.49
CA MET A 162 -13.34 -18.49 9.56
C MET A 162 -13.28 -17.40 8.50
N ASN A 163 -12.08 -17.10 8.02
CA ASN A 163 -11.86 -16.20 6.90
C ASN A 163 -12.53 -14.82 7.06
N VAL A 164 -12.07 -14.03 8.03
CA VAL A 164 -12.60 -12.67 8.24
C VAL A 164 -11.56 -11.63 7.88
N THR A 165 -11.96 -10.59 7.16
CA THR A 165 -11.16 -9.37 6.97
C THR A 165 -11.92 -8.18 7.54
N ILE A 166 -11.24 -7.38 8.35
CA ILE A 166 -11.66 -6.02 8.71
C ILE A 166 -10.58 -5.09 8.17
N GLN A 167 -10.93 -4.26 7.20
CA GLN A 167 -10.00 -3.33 6.57
C GLN A 167 -10.55 -1.91 6.51
N ASN A 168 -9.65 -0.91 6.53
CA ASN A 168 -10.00 0.50 6.40
C ASN A 168 -11.13 0.94 7.36
N THR A 169 -11.25 0.33 8.54
CA THR A 169 -12.40 0.49 9.45
C THR A 169 -12.02 1.27 10.71
N ILE A 170 -12.91 2.15 11.18
CA ILE A 170 -12.79 2.82 12.47
C ILE A 170 -13.43 1.95 13.56
N ILE A 171 -12.72 1.72 14.66
CA ILE A 171 -13.20 1.02 15.86
C ILE A 171 -12.94 1.92 17.07
N ALA A 172 -13.97 2.64 17.51
CA ALA A 172 -13.80 3.81 18.35
C ALA A 172 -14.64 3.81 19.63
N GLN A 173 -14.05 4.40 20.68
CA GLN A 173 -14.78 4.89 21.85
C GLN A 173 -15.79 3.87 22.44
N GLY A 174 -15.37 2.61 22.69
CA GLY A 174 -16.16 1.71 23.52
C GLY A 174 -16.55 2.43 24.82
N LEU A 175 -17.82 2.37 25.22
CA LEU A 175 -18.30 3.21 26.33
C LEU A 175 -17.79 2.68 27.67
N VAL A 176 -17.42 3.60 28.57
CA VAL A 176 -17.11 3.22 29.95
C VAL A 176 -18.38 2.69 30.66
N SER A 177 -18.28 1.74 31.59
CA SER A 177 -17.08 1.27 32.29
C SER A 177 -16.26 0.17 31.59
N HIS A 178 -16.76 -0.43 30.50
CA HIS A 178 -16.08 -1.53 29.79
C HIS A 178 -15.63 -1.15 28.38
N SER A 179 -14.91 -0.03 28.26
CA SER A 179 -14.43 0.51 26.99
C SER A 179 -13.44 -0.43 26.28
N CYS A 180 -13.91 -1.21 25.31
CA CYS A 180 -13.10 -2.18 24.58
C CYS A 180 -13.17 -1.99 23.06
N GLY A 181 -12.03 -2.10 22.38
CA GLY A 181 -11.97 -2.15 20.91
C GLY A 181 -12.59 -3.44 20.38
N GLY A 182 -12.04 -4.59 20.78
CA GLY A 182 -12.51 -5.88 20.27
C GLY A 182 -11.73 -7.12 20.70
N LEU A 183 -12.43 -8.25 20.81
CA LEU A 183 -11.84 -9.58 20.92
C LEU A 183 -11.77 -10.23 19.54
N MET A 184 -10.60 -10.74 19.13
CA MET A 184 -10.39 -11.52 17.91
C MET A 184 -9.96 -12.92 18.30
N GLN A 185 -10.93 -13.79 18.51
CA GLN A 185 -10.75 -15.14 19.04
C GLN A 185 -11.29 -16.18 18.06
N THR A 186 -10.40 -16.69 17.20
CA THR A 186 -10.66 -17.83 16.32
C THR A 186 -9.36 -18.38 15.71
N ASP A 187 -9.34 -19.68 15.42
CA ASP A 187 -8.28 -20.33 14.66
C ASP A 187 -8.52 -20.27 13.13
N GLY A 188 -9.70 -19.80 12.71
CA GLY A 188 -10.11 -19.71 11.31
C GLY A 188 -9.55 -18.51 10.53
N GLY A 189 -8.72 -17.67 11.15
CA GLY A 189 -8.01 -16.57 10.52
C GLY A 189 -8.79 -15.24 10.44
N VAL A 190 -8.18 -14.20 11.02
CA VAL A 190 -8.68 -12.82 10.98
C VAL A 190 -7.60 -11.88 10.45
N SER A 191 -7.89 -11.15 9.37
CA SER A 191 -7.05 -10.07 8.85
C SER A 191 -7.56 -8.71 9.35
N LEU A 192 -6.66 -7.90 9.88
CA LEU A 192 -6.91 -6.54 10.35
C LEU A 192 -5.95 -5.59 9.64
N PHE A 193 -6.43 -4.87 8.62
CA PHE A 193 -5.56 -4.05 7.76
C PHE A 193 -5.99 -2.59 7.67
N ARG A 194 -5.07 -1.66 7.96
CA ARG A 194 -5.33 -0.20 7.82
C ARG A 194 -6.54 0.27 8.63
N ASN A 195 -6.79 -0.36 9.77
CA ASN A 195 -7.85 0.06 10.67
C ASN A 195 -7.34 1.16 11.60
N LEU A 196 -8.29 1.93 12.14
CA LEU A 196 -8.06 2.87 13.22
C LEU A 196 -8.75 2.36 14.49
N TYR A 197 -7.97 1.95 15.49
CA TYR A 197 -8.45 1.78 16.85
C TYR A 197 -8.20 3.08 17.62
N ILE A 198 -9.25 3.70 18.15
CA ILE A 198 -9.14 5.02 18.78
C ILE A 198 -9.97 5.13 20.06
N ASP A 199 -9.39 5.72 21.11
CA ASP A 199 -10.08 6.12 22.35
C ASP A 199 -10.78 4.95 23.07
N ASN A 200 -10.29 3.72 22.91
CA ASN A 200 -10.75 2.57 23.69
C ASN A 200 -9.79 2.28 24.84
N LYS A 201 -10.30 1.92 26.02
CA LYS A 201 -9.46 1.62 27.18
C LYS A 201 -8.56 0.39 27.01
N THR A 202 -9.05 -0.64 26.32
CA THR A 202 -8.41 -1.96 26.26
C THR A 202 -8.81 -2.75 25.00
N ARG A 203 -8.14 -3.89 24.76
CA ARG A 203 -8.43 -4.83 23.66
C ARG A 203 -8.43 -4.14 22.29
N ASN A 204 -7.28 -3.62 21.85
CA ASN A 204 -7.14 -2.81 20.62
C ASN A 204 -6.35 -3.45 19.45
N PRO A 205 -6.50 -4.75 19.11
CA PRO A 205 -7.41 -5.77 19.64
C PRO A 205 -6.85 -6.56 20.84
N LYS A 206 -7.65 -7.48 21.39
CA LYS A 206 -7.17 -8.67 22.12
C LYS A 206 -7.25 -9.88 21.20
N VAL A 207 -6.13 -10.57 21.00
CA VAL A 207 -6.05 -11.67 20.03
C VAL A 207 -5.88 -13.02 20.72
N LYS A 208 -6.58 -14.02 20.16
CA LYS A 208 -6.37 -15.45 20.42
C LYS A 208 -6.59 -16.25 19.13
N GLY A 209 -5.69 -17.16 18.79
CA GLY A 209 -5.74 -17.95 17.57
C GLY A 209 -4.99 -17.30 16.40
N VAL A 210 -5.53 -17.36 15.19
CA VAL A 210 -4.85 -16.95 13.95
C VAL A 210 -5.21 -15.51 13.57
N ASN A 211 -4.21 -14.63 13.51
CA ASN A 211 -4.43 -13.22 13.19
C ASN A 211 -3.30 -12.61 12.33
N ASP A 212 -3.70 -11.70 11.45
CA ASP A 212 -2.80 -10.92 10.61
C ASP A 212 -3.08 -9.43 10.82
N PHE A 213 -2.24 -8.75 11.59
CA PHE A 213 -2.41 -7.36 12.02
C PHE A 213 -1.35 -6.48 11.33
N GLN A 214 -1.75 -5.83 10.23
CA GLN A 214 -0.80 -5.07 9.41
C GLN A 214 -1.28 -3.66 9.03
N ASN A 215 -0.34 -2.71 8.98
CA ASN A 215 -0.59 -1.33 8.55
C ASN A 215 -1.68 -0.59 9.36
N ASN A 216 -1.98 -0.98 10.60
CA ASN A 216 -3.01 -0.35 11.42
C ASN A 216 -2.47 0.85 12.20
N VAL A 217 -3.36 1.75 12.57
CA VAL A 217 -3.10 2.83 13.53
C VAL A 217 -3.87 2.56 14.81
N VAL A 218 -3.18 2.61 15.95
CA VAL A 218 -3.80 2.51 17.28
C VAL A 218 -3.49 3.79 18.04
N TYR A 219 -4.53 4.51 18.45
CA TYR A 219 -4.44 5.85 19.02
C TYR A 219 -5.13 5.92 20.39
N ASN A 220 -4.47 6.56 21.36
CA ASN A 220 -5.04 6.91 22.67
C ASN A 220 -5.75 5.75 23.40
N TRP A 221 -5.10 4.58 23.47
CA TRP A 221 -5.61 3.48 24.29
C TRP A 221 -5.51 3.82 25.77
N GLY A 222 -6.29 3.15 26.62
CA GLY A 222 -6.22 3.27 28.08
C GLY A 222 -5.31 2.24 28.77
N GLY A 223 -5.57 1.93 30.05
CA GLY A 223 -4.73 1.03 30.86
C GLY A 223 -4.71 -0.45 30.43
N GLY A 224 -5.42 -0.84 29.37
CA GLY A 224 -5.38 -2.20 28.82
C GLY A 224 -4.29 -2.42 27.78
N GLY A 225 -3.73 -1.36 27.19
CA GLY A 225 -2.78 -1.44 26.09
C GLY A 225 -3.40 -1.22 24.71
N GLY A 226 -2.52 -0.90 23.76
CA GLY A 226 -2.83 -0.77 22.34
C GLY A 226 -2.97 -2.12 21.64
N TYR A 227 -2.49 -3.21 22.24
CA TYR A 227 -2.64 -4.56 21.72
C TYR A 227 -2.46 -5.55 22.88
N ILE A 228 -3.41 -6.48 23.05
CA ILE A 228 -3.29 -7.55 24.05
C ILE A 228 -2.86 -8.84 23.35
N ALA A 229 -1.62 -9.24 23.61
CA ALA A 229 -0.96 -10.39 23.01
C ALA A 229 -1.13 -11.67 23.86
N GLY A 230 -2.38 -12.05 24.20
CA GLY A 230 -2.66 -13.26 24.96
C GLY A 230 -3.61 -13.05 26.15
N ASP A 231 -3.12 -13.30 27.37
CA ASP A 231 -3.92 -13.45 28.61
C ASP A 231 -4.79 -14.73 28.62
N SER A 232 -4.27 -15.81 28.03
CA SER A 232 -4.78 -17.19 28.07
C SER A 232 -3.67 -18.21 27.78
N GLN A 233 -3.93 -19.50 28.06
CA GLN A 233 -3.03 -20.62 27.78
C GLN A 233 -3.27 -21.29 26.40
N ALA A 234 -4.05 -20.65 25.52
CA ALA A 234 -4.31 -21.14 24.17
C ALA A 234 -3.31 -20.52 23.20
N ASP A 235 -2.79 -21.34 22.27
CA ASP A 235 -1.83 -20.91 21.27
C ASP A 235 -2.42 -19.88 20.31
N SER A 236 -1.60 -18.91 19.92
CA SER A 236 -1.94 -17.88 18.92
C SER A 236 -0.79 -17.74 17.93
N TYR A 237 -1.12 -17.60 16.64
CA TYR A 237 -0.16 -17.56 15.54
C TYR A 237 -0.35 -16.29 14.72
N VAL A 238 0.52 -15.30 14.95
CA VAL A 238 0.21 -13.91 14.59
C VAL A 238 1.33 -13.24 13.78
N ASN A 239 0.96 -12.49 12.75
CA ASN A 239 1.84 -11.49 12.13
C ASN A 239 1.45 -10.09 12.62
N ILE A 240 2.41 -9.30 13.10
CA ILE A 240 2.23 -7.90 13.55
C ILE A 240 3.24 -7.03 12.80
N ILE A 241 2.82 -6.40 11.71
CA ILE A 241 3.74 -5.79 10.73
C ILE A 241 3.32 -4.36 10.38
N ASN A 242 4.27 -3.43 10.33
CA ASN A 242 4.07 -2.07 9.79
C ASN A 242 2.97 -1.24 10.48
N ASN A 243 2.65 -1.51 11.75
CA ASN A 243 1.63 -0.76 12.48
C ASN A 243 2.22 0.47 13.16
N TYR A 244 1.38 1.48 13.41
CA TYR A 244 1.77 2.70 14.12
C TYR A 244 0.93 2.89 15.38
N PHE A 245 1.58 2.88 16.54
CA PHE A 245 0.96 3.10 17.84
C PHE A 245 1.25 4.54 18.31
N ILE A 246 0.22 5.29 18.69
CA ILE A 246 0.33 6.69 19.13
C ILE A 246 -0.33 6.83 20.50
N SER A 247 0.47 7.16 21.51
CA SER A 247 -0.02 7.51 22.84
C SER A 247 -0.91 8.76 22.76
N GLY A 248 -2.00 8.77 23.51
CA GLY A 248 -2.82 9.95 23.73
C GLY A 248 -3.03 10.25 25.22
N PRO A 249 -3.93 11.19 25.57
CA PRO A 249 -4.20 11.59 26.94
C PRO A 249 -4.52 10.43 27.91
N ASP A 250 -5.26 9.41 27.47
CA ASP A 250 -5.69 8.27 28.28
C ASP A 250 -4.66 7.15 28.38
N THR A 251 -3.58 7.23 27.61
CA THR A 251 -2.55 6.19 27.58
C THR A 251 -1.80 6.12 28.89
N THR A 252 -1.87 4.96 29.55
CA THR A 252 -1.22 4.73 30.85
C THR A 252 -0.30 3.51 30.88
N VAL A 253 -0.26 2.73 29.79
CA VAL A 253 0.60 1.56 29.63
C VAL A 253 1.16 1.52 28.20
N THR A 254 2.18 0.69 27.98
CA THR A 254 2.82 0.49 26.66
C THR A 254 1.84 -0.05 25.61
N ALA A 255 2.25 0.00 24.33
CA ALA A 255 1.47 -0.49 23.20
C ALA A 255 1.07 -1.96 23.38
N PHE A 256 2.02 -2.84 23.66
CA PHE A 256 1.77 -4.27 23.85
C PHE A 256 1.70 -4.64 25.33
N THR A 257 0.72 -5.46 25.70
CA THR A 257 0.54 -5.96 27.07
C THR A 257 0.12 -7.43 27.11
N ARG A 258 0.36 -8.08 28.26
CA ARG A 258 -0.11 -9.44 28.60
C ARG A 258 0.32 -10.53 27.60
N GLY A 259 1.51 -10.34 27.01
CA GLY A 259 2.23 -11.36 26.28
C GLY A 259 2.48 -12.59 27.15
N ASN A 260 2.54 -13.76 26.53
CA ASN A 260 3.03 -14.99 27.15
C ASN A 260 3.59 -15.95 26.08
N SER A 261 4.18 -17.05 26.54
CA SER A 261 4.84 -18.04 25.67
C SER A 261 3.92 -18.81 24.71
N TYR A 262 2.59 -18.68 24.83
CA TYR A 262 1.61 -19.27 23.91
C TYR A 262 1.24 -18.30 22.77
N PHE A 263 1.76 -17.07 22.79
CA PHE A 263 1.53 -16.08 21.75
C PHE A 263 2.73 -16.02 20.81
N HIS A 264 2.67 -16.79 19.72
CA HIS A 264 3.73 -16.96 18.74
C HIS A 264 3.62 -15.89 17.64
N ALA A 265 4.38 -14.81 17.75
CA ALA A 265 4.27 -13.67 16.84
C ALA A 265 5.54 -13.44 16.01
N TYR A 266 5.35 -13.26 14.70
CA TYR A 266 6.31 -12.55 13.87
C TYR A 266 5.99 -11.06 13.96
N VAL A 267 6.99 -10.26 14.34
CA VAL A 267 6.87 -8.80 14.47
C VAL A 267 7.88 -8.14 13.55
N LYS A 268 7.48 -7.07 12.85
CA LYS A 268 8.41 -6.30 12.01
C LYS A 268 7.92 -4.88 11.80
N ASP A 269 8.85 -3.92 11.84
CA ASP A 269 8.64 -2.53 11.43
C ASP A 269 7.41 -1.85 12.08
N ASN A 270 7.09 -2.16 13.33
CA ASN A 270 6.04 -1.44 14.07
C ASN A 270 6.63 -0.20 14.75
N PHE A 271 5.92 0.93 14.72
CA PHE A 271 6.36 2.19 15.31
C PHE A 271 5.55 2.54 16.56
N TYR A 272 6.20 3.19 17.52
CA TYR A 272 5.54 3.71 18.71
C TYR A 272 5.96 5.16 18.98
N ASP A 273 4.95 6.03 19.00
CA ASP A 273 5.05 7.41 19.43
C ASP A 273 4.45 7.55 20.83
N SER A 274 5.31 7.69 21.83
CA SER A 274 4.91 7.68 23.23
C SER A 274 4.82 9.08 23.86
N ASN A 275 5.31 10.11 23.18
CA ASN A 275 5.71 11.37 23.84
C ASN A 275 4.59 12.42 23.89
N ARG A 276 3.53 12.28 23.06
CA ARG A 276 2.36 13.18 23.00
C ARG A 276 2.72 14.64 22.71
N ASN A 277 3.79 14.86 21.94
CA ASN A 277 4.34 16.20 21.71
C ASN A 277 3.64 16.95 20.57
N GLY A 278 2.62 16.35 19.92
CA GLY A 278 1.91 16.94 18.79
C GLY A 278 2.61 16.77 17.45
N LYS A 279 3.60 15.88 17.34
CA LYS A 279 4.29 15.50 16.12
C LYS A 279 4.19 13.99 15.94
N LEU A 280 4.23 13.55 14.68
CA LEU A 280 4.34 12.14 14.34
C LEU A 280 5.83 11.79 14.21
N ASP A 281 6.50 11.57 15.34
CA ASP A 281 7.96 11.35 15.43
C ASP A 281 8.36 10.12 16.26
N GLY A 282 7.44 9.16 16.30
CA GLY A 282 7.63 7.84 16.91
C GLY A 282 8.82 7.08 16.33
N THR A 283 9.25 6.07 17.09
CA THR A 283 10.42 5.25 16.76
C THR A 283 10.02 3.80 16.54
N ALA A 284 10.84 3.05 15.79
CA ALA A 284 10.64 1.62 15.61
C ALA A 284 10.72 0.88 16.96
N LEU A 285 9.76 -0.01 17.19
CA LEU A 285 9.75 -0.91 18.34
C LEU A 285 10.82 -1.99 18.17
N CYS A 286 11.59 -2.20 19.24
CA CYS A 286 12.57 -3.28 19.32
C CYS A 286 11.93 -4.67 19.27
N GLU A 287 12.55 -5.65 18.62
CA GLU A 287 12.07 -7.04 18.58
C GLU A 287 12.46 -7.82 19.85
N LYS A 288 12.01 -7.32 21.01
CA LYS A 288 12.30 -7.89 22.33
C LYS A 288 11.09 -7.80 23.25
N THR A 289 11.09 -8.60 24.32
CA THR A 289 10.00 -8.62 25.29
C THR A 289 9.76 -7.28 26.00
N SER A 290 10.78 -6.41 26.05
CA SER A 290 10.64 -5.03 26.53
C SER A 290 9.69 -4.16 25.69
N CYS A 291 9.48 -4.50 24.41
CA CYS A 291 8.60 -3.78 23.50
C CYS A 291 7.27 -4.52 23.24
N TYR A 292 7.29 -5.86 23.27
CA TYR A 292 6.12 -6.70 22.93
C TYR A 292 5.58 -7.55 24.09
N SER A 293 5.96 -7.27 25.35
CA SER A 293 5.65 -8.13 26.52
C SER A 293 6.23 -9.55 26.34
N ASP A 294 5.79 -10.54 27.11
CA ASP A 294 6.45 -11.86 27.21
C ASP A 294 6.04 -12.85 26.09
N ILE A 295 5.81 -12.35 24.88
CA ILE A 295 5.45 -13.17 23.70
C ILE A 295 6.60 -14.11 23.26
N ASP A 296 6.25 -15.13 22.47
CA ASP A 296 7.23 -15.94 21.74
C ASP A 296 7.49 -15.34 20.35
N PHE A 297 8.77 -15.07 20.02
CA PHE A 297 9.17 -14.41 18.79
C PHE A 297 9.48 -15.42 17.68
N ILE A 298 8.76 -15.30 16.57
CA ILE A 298 8.96 -16.14 15.38
C ILE A 298 9.80 -15.39 14.35
N LYS A 299 10.75 -16.09 13.71
CA LYS A 299 11.72 -15.50 12.77
C LYS A 299 11.22 -15.36 11.33
N THR A 300 10.22 -16.15 10.96
CA THR A 300 9.66 -16.18 9.61
C THR A 300 8.19 -15.79 9.69
N PRO A 301 7.70 -14.86 8.85
CA PRO A 301 6.29 -14.51 8.86
C PRO A 301 5.44 -15.72 8.48
N TYR A 302 4.27 -15.84 9.11
CA TYR A 302 3.30 -16.83 8.69
C TYR A 302 2.80 -16.50 7.28
N ASN A 303 2.61 -17.53 6.46
CA ASN A 303 2.12 -17.39 5.09
C ASN A 303 0.60 -17.13 5.04
N TYR A 304 0.21 -15.96 5.51
CA TYR A 304 -1.16 -15.45 5.50
C TYR A 304 -1.40 -14.56 4.28
N PRO A 305 -2.66 -14.33 3.88
CA PRO A 305 -2.99 -13.44 2.76
C PRO A 305 -2.78 -11.97 3.12
N ALA A 306 -1.51 -11.56 3.21
CA ALA A 306 -1.08 -10.24 3.61
C ALA A 306 -1.62 -9.13 2.67
N PRO A 307 -1.78 -7.90 3.18
CA PRO A 307 -2.12 -6.76 2.35
C PRO A 307 -0.89 -6.27 1.58
N THR A 308 -1.11 -5.28 0.71
CA THR A 308 -0.02 -4.44 0.21
C THR A 308 0.73 -3.84 1.40
N ALA A 309 2.05 -4.04 1.44
CA ALA A 309 2.90 -3.50 2.50
C ALA A 309 2.99 -1.97 2.39
N LEU A 310 2.99 -1.29 3.53
CA LEU A 310 3.19 0.16 3.63
C LEU A 310 4.27 0.43 4.68
N SER A 311 4.99 1.54 4.59
CA SER A 311 5.70 2.03 5.77
C SER A 311 4.69 2.42 6.87
N PRO A 312 5.06 2.37 8.16
CA PRO A 312 4.17 2.82 9.24
C PRO A 312 3.67 4.25 9.06
N GLN A 313 4.50 5.15 8.54
CA GLN A 313 4.13 6.53 8.24
C GLN A 313 3.10 6.60 7.11
N ALA A 314 3.32 5.86 6.01
CA ALA A 314 2.35 5.77 4.91
C ALA A 314 1.03 5.13 5.37
N ALA A 315 1.08 4.19 6.33
CA ALA A 315 -0.12 3.64 6.96
C ALA A 315 -0.91 4.72 7.70
N VAL A 316 -0.26 5.60 8.47
CA VAL A 316 -0.92 6.75 9.12
C VAL A 316 -1.56 7.68 8.10
N GLU A 317 -0.84 8.06 7.04
CA GLU A 317 -1.36 8.94 5.99
C GLU A 317 -2.60 8.34 5.31
N LEU A 318 -2.55 7.07 4.94
CA LEU A 318 -3.65 6.37 4.28
C LEU A 318 -4.87 6.23 5.20
N VAL A 319 -4.64 5.89 6.48
CA VAL A 319 -5.71 5.82 7.49
C VAL A 319 -6.38 7.19 7.66
N LEU A 320 -5.61 8.27 7.85
CA LEU A 320 -6.17 9.61 8.00
C LEU A 320 -7.02 10.03 6.80
N LYS A 321 -6.60 9.66 5.58
CA LYS A 321 -7.30 9.98 4.33
C LYS A 321 -8.57 9.15 4.12
N GLY A 322 -8.53 7.85 4.43
CA GLY A 322 -9.49 6.89 3.90
C GLY A 322 -10.17 5.97 4.90
N VAL A 323 -9.83 5.96 6.19
CA VAL A 323 -10.46 5.02 7.13
C VAL A 323 -11.93 5.37 7.43
N GLY A 324 -12.72 4.37 7.83
CA GLY A 324 -14.12 4.53 8.24
C GLY A 324 -15.06 4.64 7.04
N ASN A 325 -16.27 5.12 7.27
CA ASN A 325 -17.22 5.49 6.22
C ASN A 325 -16.74 6.76 5.46
N SER A 326 -15.61 6.64 4.76
CA SER A 326 -14.84 7.77 4.27
C SER A 326 -15.51 8.56 3.15
N LEU A 327 -16.46 7.95 2.43
CA LEU A 327 -17.26 8.64 1.40
C LEU A 327 -18.26 9.61 2.04
N HIS A 328 -18.69 9.32 3.26
CA HIS A 328 -19.72 10.07 3.95
C HIS A 328 -19.35 10.31 5.42
N ARG A 329 -18.12 10.80 5.67
CA ARG A 329 -17.69 11.09 7.05
C ARG A 329 -18.60 12.12 7.68
N ASP A 330 -19.24 11.74 8.77
CA ASP A 330 -20.00 12.66 9.60
C ASP A 330 -19.09 13.39 10.60
N THR A 331 -19.71 14.22 11.44
CA THR A 331 -19.02 15.06 12.42
C THR A 331 -18.30 14.28 13.51
N VAL A 332 -18.74 13.07 13.87
CA VAL A 332 -18.09 12.22 14.89
C VAL A 332 -16.83 11.60 14.32
N ASP A 333 -16.93 10.98 13.13
CA ASP A 333 -15.77 10.37 12.48
C ASP A 333 -14.71 11.42 12.14
N THR A 334 -15.15 12.61 11.71
CA THR A 334 -14.27 13.76 11.47
C THR A 334 -13.54 14.17 12.76
N ALA A 335 -14.25 14.27 13.89
CA ALA A 335 -13.65 14.63 15.17
C ALA A 335 -12.63 13.58 15.66
N LEU A 336 -12.90 12.28 15.47
CA LEU A 336 -11.94 11.21 15.79
C LEU A 336 -10.66 11.35 14.95
N ILE A 337 -10.80 11.63 13.66
CA ILE A 337 -9.65 11.81 12.77
C ILE A 337 -8.82 13.05 13.16
N ASP A 338 -9.49 14.13 13.55
CA ASP A 338 -8.83 15.34 14.04
C ASP A 338 -8.11 15.12 15.38
N GLN A 339 -8.55 14.17 16.20
CA GLN A 339 -7.77 13.73 17.36
C GLN A 339 -6.51 12.99 16.94
N VAL A 340 -6.57 12.07 15.96
CA VAL A 340 -5.36 11.38 15.47
C VAL A 340 -4.34 12.37 14.90
N LYS A 341 -4.80 13.36 14.12
CA LYS A 341 -3.96 14.45 13.57
C LYS A 341 -3.31 15.34 14.64
N SER A 342 -3.81 15.27 15.87
CA SER A 342 -3.21 15.98 17.00
C SER A 342 -1.94 15.30 17.53
N TYR A 343 -1.63 14.10 17.03
CA TYR A 343 -0.47 13.30 17.37
C TYR A 343 -0.20 13.23 18.88
N GLY A 344 -1.24 12.80 19.60
CA GLY A 344 -1.18 12.48 21.03
C GLY A 344 -1.62 13.59 21.96
N THR A 345 -1.96 14.78 21.46
CA THR A 345 -2.36 15.92 22.30
C THR A 345 -3.87 15.97 22.61
N LYS A 346 -4.71 15.25 21.85
CA LYS A 346 -6.16 15.15 22.04
C LYS A 346 -6.62 13.69 22.11
N GLY A 347 -7.84 13.45 22.57
CA GLY A 347 -8.41 12.11 22.71
C GLY A 347 -9.19 12.00 24.02
N GLY A 348 -10.11 11.05 24.11
CA GLY A 348 -10.82 10.77 25.34
C GLY A 348 -11.82 9.62 25.25
N GLN A 349 -11.75 8.72 26.22
CA GLN A 349 -12.83 7.79 26.53
C GLN A 349 -14.06 8.53 27.04
N ILE A 350 -15.25 8.06 26.64
CA ILE A 350 -16.53 8.68 26.98
C ILE A 350 -17.48 7.69 27.65
N SER A 351 -18.42 8.23 28.44
CA SER A 351 -19.49 7.44 29.09
C SER A 351 -20.84 7.54 28.39
N ASP A 352 -21.00 8.59 27.58
CA ASP A 352 -22.21 8.95 26.87
C ASP A 352 -21.82 9.63 25.56
N GLU A 353 -22.36 9.15 24.43
CA GLU A 353 -22.10 9.72 23.11
C GLU A 353 -22.44 11.21 22.99
N LYS A 354 -23.29 11.75 23.88
CA LYS A 354 -23.59 13.19 23.93
C LYS A 354 -22.36 14.03 24.27
N GLU A 355 -21.38 13.48 24.97
CA GLU A 355 -20.10 14.13 25.25
C GLU A 355 -19.29 14.39 23.97
N PHE A 356 -19.59 13.66 22.90
CA PHE A 356 -18.89 13.68 21.63
C PHE A 356 -19.78 14.10 20.45
N GLY A 357 -20.82 14.89 20.71
CA GLY A 357 -21.71 15.44 19.67
C GLY A 357 -22.89 14.55 19.31
N GLY A 358 -23.15 13.46 20.05
CA GLY A 358 -24.24 12.54 19.78
C GLY A 358 -24.05 11.79 18.46
N VAL A 359 -25.13 11.46 17.76
CA VAL A 359 -25.12 10.54 16.61
C VAL A 359 -24.46 11.08 15.32
N GLY A 360 -23.90 12.29 15.35
CA GLY A 360 -23.34 12.97 14.19
C GLY A 360 -24.38 13.69 13.32
N GLU A 361 -23.91 14.64 12.50
CA GLU A 361 -24.72 15.33 11.49
C GLU A 361 -24.52 14.68 10.12
N ILE A 362 -25.62 14.49 9.38
CA ILE A 362 -25.64 13.83 8.07
C ILE A 362 -26.18 14.81 7.04
N ALA A 363 -25.43 15.00 5.95
CA ALA A 363 -25.89 15.83 4.83
C ALA A 363 -27.06 15.15 4.10
N ASN A 364 -28.10 15.90 3.79
CA ASN A 364 -29.25 15.36 3.03
C ASN A 364 -28.91 15.27 1.53
N GLY A 365 -29.31 14.19 0.88
CA GLY A 365 -29.21 14.00 -0.56
C GLY A 365 -30.51 13.50 -1.18
N ALA A 366 -30.57 13.56 -2.51
CA ALA A 366 -31.65 12.95 -3.27
C ALA A 366 -31.16 11.66 -3.90
N ALA A 367 -31.95 10.60 -3.81
CA ALA A 367 -31.72 9.40 -4.62
C ALA A 367 -31.72 9.76 -6.10
N LEU A 368 -30.81 9.14 -6.84
CA LEU A 368 -30.81 9.20 -8.28
C LEU A 368 -31.97 8.34 -8.82
N LYS A 369 -32.48 8.72 -9.99
CA LYS A 369 -33.55 7.97 -10.64
C LYS A 369 -33.02 6.63 -11.14
N ASP A 370 -33.73 5.57 -10.80
CA ASP A 370 -33.52 4.17 -11.19
C ASP A 370 -34.92 3.64 -11.57
N SER A 371 -35.16 3.47 -12.87
CA SER A 371 -36.49 3.27 -13.44
C SER A 371 -36.96 1.81 -13.41
N ASP A 372 -36.04 0.85 -13.40
CA ASP A 372 -36.36 -0.58 -13.37
C ASP A 372 -36.06 -1.26 -12.02
N GLY A 373 -35.41 -0.55 -11.10
CA GLY A 373 -35.24 -0.94 -9.70
C GLY A 373 -34.08 -1.91 -9.48
N ASP A 374 -33.12 -1.99 -10.40
CA ASP A 374 -31.97 -2.88 -10.30
C ASP A 374 -30.83 -2.34 -9.40
N GLY A 375 -31.00 -1.14 -8.85
CA GLY A 375 -30.05 -0.47 -7.97
C GLY A 375 -28.98 0.36 -8.67
N ILE A 376 -29.06 0.49 -10.00
CA ILE A 376 -28.20 1.33 -10.83
C ILE A 376 -28.99 2.56 -11.31
N PRO A 377 -28.44 3.78 -11.25
CA PRO A 377 -29.11 4.96 -11.79
C PRO A 377 -29.19 4.97 -13.32
N ASP A 378 -30.33 5.44 -13.86
CA ASP A 378 -30.61 5.55 -15.31
C ASP A 378 -29.46 6.21 -16.10
N GLU A 379 -28.87 7.27 -15.51
CA GLU A 379 -27.80 8.04 -16.13
C GLU A 379 -26.51 7.22 -16.23
N TRP A 380 -26.20 6.43 -15.21
CA TRP A 380 -25.02 5.56 -15.20
C TRP A 380 -25.19 4.43 -16.21
N GLU A 381 -26.36 3.81 -16.24
CA GLU A 381 -26.68 2.75 -17.19
C GLU A 381 -26.51 3.23 -18.64
N THR A 382 -27.17 4.34 -18.98
CA THR A 382 -27.08 4.95 -20.32
C THR A 382 -25.63 5.23 -20.71
N LYS A 383 -24.83 5.78 -19.78
CA LYS A 383 -23.42 6.10 -20.01
C LYS A 383 -22.55 4.86 -20.22
N ASN A 384 -22.92 3.73 -19.65
CA ASN A 384 -22.16 2.47 -19.71
C ASN A 384 -22.78 1.45 -20.68
N GLY A 385 -23.76 1.85 -21.49
CA GLY A 385 -24.36 1.02 -22.54
C GLY A 385 -25.35 -0.03 -22.03
N LEU A 386 -25.92 0.19 -20.84
CA LEU A 386 -27.02 -0.61 -20.27
C LEU A 386 -28.37 0.04 -20.59
N ASN A 387 -29.46 -0.68 -20.34
CA ASN A 387 -30.81 -0.23 -20.64
C ASN A 387 -31.57 0.10 -19.35
N PRO A 388 -31.89 1.38 -19.08
CA PRO A 388 -32.61 1.82 -17.87
C PRO A 388 -34.04 1.29 -17.68
N ASN A 389 -34.48 0.33 -18.47
CA ASN A 389 -35.78 -0.30 -18.37
C ASN A 389 -35.67 -1.85 -18.42
N ASP A 390 -34.48 -2.41 -18.23
CA ASP A 390 -34.20 -3.86 -18.19
C ASP A 390 -33.39 -4.24 -16.94
N ALA A 391 -34.09 -4.42 -15.82
CA ALA A 391 -33.48 -4.80 -14.55
C ALA A 391 -32.68 -6.12 -14.56
N SER A 392 -32.79 -6.91 -15.63
CA SER A 392 -31.98 -8.13 -15.77
C SER A 392 -30.52 -7.82 -16.06
N ASP A 393 -30.18 -6.62 -16.56
CA ASP A 393 -28.82 -6.28 -16.93
C ASP A 393 -27.93 -5.84 -15.77
N GLY A 394 -28.48 -5.30 -14.68
CA GLY A 394 -27.71 -4.97 -13.47
C GLY A 394 -26.96 -6.15 -12.86
N MET A 395 -27.58 -7.34 -12.88
CA MET A 395 -26.95 -8.58 -12.39
C MET A 395 -26.19 -9.38 -13.46
N LYS A 396 -26.15 -8.92 -14.71
CA LYS A 396 -25.30 -9.55 -15.74
C LYS A 396 -23.84 -9.34 -15.37
N VAL A 397 -23.09 -10.45 -15.39
CA VAL A 397 -21.66 -10.46 -15.09
C VAL A 397 -20.87 -9.93 -16.29
N ALA A 398 -20.11 -8.87 -16.09
CA ALA A 398 -19.23 -8.29 -17.10
C ALA A 398 -17.96 -9.13 -17.29
N SER A 399 -17.16 -8.79 -18.31
CA SER A 399 -15.92 -9.50 -18.65
C SER A 399 -14.86 -9.50 -17.55
N ASN A 400 -14.97 -8.59 -16.58
CA ASN A 400 -14.08 -8.49 -15.41
C ASN A 400 -14.51 -9.39 -14.23
N GLY A 401 -15.61 -10.14 -14.37
CA GLY A 401 -16.11 -11.08 -13.36
C GLY A 401 -17.06 -10.49 -12.32
N TYR A 402 -17.38 -9.19 -12.40
CA TYR A 402 -18.33 -8.50 -11.52
C TYR A 402 -19.66 -8.23 -12.22
N ALA A 403 -20.77 -8.25 -11.47
CA ALA A 403 -22.05 -7.78 -11.97
C ALA A 403 -21.99 -6.28 -12.34
N ASN A 404 -22.81 -5.83 -13.29
CA ASN A 404 -22.89 -4.41 -13.64
C ASN A 404 -23.19 -3.51 -12.43
N LEU A 405 -24.04 -3.98 -11.52
CA LEU A 405 -24.32 -3.32 -10.24
C LEU A 405 -23.07 -3.16 -9.36
N GLU A 406 -22.23 -4.19 -9.31
CA GLU A 406 -20.96 -4.12 -8.58
C GLU A 406 -19.95 -3.18 -9.29
N ASN A 407 -19.97 -3.12 -10.61
CA ASN A 407 -19.18 -2.14 -11.36
C ASN A 407 -19.63 -0.70 -11.09
N TYR A 408 -20.93 -0.47 -10.95
CA TYR A 408 -21.48 0.81 -10.50
C TYR A 408 -20.96 1.18 -9.11
N PHE A 409 -20.99 0.25 -8.14
CA PHE A 409 -20.44 0.48 -6.81
C PHE A 409 -18.97 0.93 -6.85
N GLN A 410 -18.17 0.31 -7.71
CA GLN A 410 -16.76 0.68 -7.86
C GLN A 410 -16.59 2.04 -8.52
N ASN A 411 -17.47 2.42 -9.45
CA ASN A 411 -17.44 3.73 -10.08
C ASN A 411 -17.76 4.87 -9.09
N LEU A 412 -18.68 4.65 -8.14
CA LEU A 412 -19.00 5.62 -7.09
C LEU A 412 -17.77 5.98 -6.24
N ILE A 413 -16.93 5.00 -5.95
CA ILE A 413 -15.71 5.22 -5.18
C ILE A 413 -14.72 6.03 -6.02
N ILE A 414 -14.57 5.75 -7.33
CA ILE A 414 -13.65 6.46 -8.23
C ILE A 414 -14.03 7.93 -8.41
N ALA A 415 -15.32 8.23 -8.57
CA ALA A 415 -15.81 9.58 -8.85
C ALA A 415 -15.50 10.60 -7.73
N LEU A 416 -15.40 10.15 -6.47
CA LEU A 416 -15.06 11.01 -5.34
C LEU A 416 -13.58 11.43 -5.27
N TYR A 417 -12.68 10.73 -5.95
CA TYR A 417 -11.24 11.08 -5.96
C TYR A 417 -10.81 11.96 -7.15
N GLY A 418 -11.77 12.45 -7.95
CA GLY A 418 -11.55 13.42 -9.04
C GLY A 418 -11.19 12.79 -10.39
N VAL A 419 -11.58 13.48 -11.46
CA VAL A 419 -11.33 13.09 -12.87
C VAL A 419 -9.83 12.91 -13.10
N GLY A 420 -9.43 11.68 -13.43
CA GLY A 420 -8.02 11.24 -13.59
C GLY A 420 -7.74 9.88 -12.95
N ALA A 421 -8.58 9.44 -12.02
CA ALA A 421 -8.51 8.11 -11.45
C ALA A 421 -9.16 7.07 -12.40
N SER A 422 -8.36 6.38 -13.21
CA SER A 422 -8.76 5.04 -13.65
C SER A 422 -8.82 4.12 -12.41
N CYS A 423 -9.47 2.97 -12.50
CA CYS A 423 -9.61 1.98 -11.40
C CYS A 423 -8.27 1.54 -10.75
N SER A 424 -7.13 1.98 -11.29
CA SER A 424 -5.77 1.89 -10.75
C SER A 424 -5.46 2.87 -9.61
N ALA A 425 -6.21 3.97 -9.45
CA ALA A 425 -5.90 5.04 -8.50
C ALA A 425 -6.59 4.90 -7.12
N LEU A 426 -7.36 3.82 -6.92
CA LEU A 426 -7.84 3.37 -5.60
C LEU A 426 -7.08 2.16 -5.07
N ARG A 427 -6.08 1.70 -5.83
CA ARG A 427 -4.92 1.10 -5.20
C ARG A 427 -4.21 2.29 -4.50
N PRO A 428 -3.86 2.25 -3.19
CA PRO A 428 -2.54 2.77 -2.86
C PRO A 428 -1.62 2.12 -3.88
N PRO A 429 -0.63 2.80 -4.52
CA PRO A 429 0.22 2.14 -5.50
C PRO A 429 0.50 0.75 -4.91
N ILE A 430 0.24 -0.32 -5.68
CA ILE A 430 0.95 -1.54 -5.36
C ILE A 430 2.37 -0.99 -5.31
N GLU A 431 2.96 -0.85 -4.12
CA GLU A 431 4.39 -0.77 -4.05
C GLU A 431 4.75 -2.09 -4.67
N ARG A 432 4.97 -2.03 -5.98
CA ARG A 432 5.54 -3.08 -6.77
C ARG A 432 6.76 -3.38 -5.96
N ARG A 433 6.75 -4.54 -5.27
CA ARG A 433 7.72 -4.84 -4.21
C ARG A 433 9.06 -4.37 -4.73
N ALA A 434 9.71 -3.46 -4.02
CA ALA A 434 11.05 -3.03 -4.33
C ALA A 434 11.87 -4.30 -4.59
N THR A 435 12.21 -4.56 -5.84
CA THR A 435 13.00 -5.72 -6.23
C THR A 435 14.39 -5.23 -6.54
N THR A 436 15.36 -5.76 -5.82
CA THR A 436 16.76 -5.46 -6.07
C THR A 436 17.17 -6.18 -7.36
N GLU A 437 17.32 -5.43 -8.46
CA GLU A 437 17.78 -5.97 -9.75
C GLU A 437 19.31 -6.07 -9.79
N ILE A 438 19.99 -5.07 -9.21
CA ILE A 438 21.43 -5.10 -8.94
C ILE A 438 21.60 -4.83 -7.44
N PRO A 439 22.12 -5.79 -6.65
CA PRO A 439 22.38 -5.57 -5.24
C PRO A 439 23.63 -4.72 -5.03
N SER A 440 23.68 -3.96 -3.93
CA SER A 440 24.81 -3.10 -3.57
C SER A 440 26.16 -3.84 -3.51
N ASP A 441 26.14 -5.14 -3.26
CA ASP A 441 27.31 -6.01 -3.25
C ASP A 441 27.62 -6.69 -4.61
N SER A 442 27.01 -6.22 -5.70
CA SER A 442 27.10 -6.86 -7.03
C SER A 442 28.52 -7.04 -7.56
N PHE A 443 29.49 -6.22 -7.13
CA PHE A 443 30.89 -6.38 -7.51
C PHE A 443 31.58 -7.60 -6.86
N ASN A 444 31.07 -8.12 -5.74
CA ASN A 444 31.54 -9.39 -5.17
C ASN A 444 31.27 -10.58 -6.11
N SER A 445 30.45 -10.39 -7.13
CA SER A 445 30.19 -11.34 -8.21
C SER A 445 29.98 -10.59 -9.52
N LEU A 446 30.98 -9.79 -9.93
CA LEU A 446 30.90 -8.86 -11.07
C LEU A 446 30.22 -9.49 -12.30
N GLU A 447 30.71 -10.63 -12.77
CA GLU A 447 30.20 -11.31 -13.97
C GLU A 447 28.76 -11.80 -13.85
N LYS A 448 28.18 -11.88 -12.64
CA LYS A 448 26.78 -12.25 -12.47
C LYS A 448 25.85 -11.13 -12.97
N TYR A 449 26.23 -9.87 -12.77
CA TYR A 449 25.38 -8.71 -13.01
C TYR A 449 25.88 -7.81 -14.15
N TRP A 450 27.16 -7.90 -14.49
CA TRP A 450 27.84 -6.97 -15.38
C TRP A 450 28.52 -7.70 -16.55
N ASN A 451 28.53 -7.03 -17.71
CA ASN A 451 29.38 -7.35 -18.85
C ASN A 451 30.50 -6.32 -18.93
N TYR A 452 31.66 -6.71 -19.45
CA TYR A 452 32.72 -5.77 -19.84
C TYR A 452 32.33 -4.97 -21.09
N LEU A 453 33.02 -3.85 -21.29
CA LEU A 453 32.86 -2.90 -22.39
C LEU A 453 31.52 -2.14 -22.40
N TYR A 454 31.34 -1.24 -23.36
CA TYR A 454 30.03 -0.68 -23.65
C TYR A 454 29.11 -1.73 -24.30
N PRO A 455 27.78 -1.56 -24.24
CA PRO A 455 26.83 -2.42 -24.94
C PRO A 455 27.10 -2.62 -26.45
N TRP A 456 27.78 -1.66 -27.08
CA TRP A 456 28.11 -1.64 -28.51
C TRP A 456 29.60 -1.88 -28.82
N GLY A 457 30.43 -2.19 -27.82
CA GLY A 457 31.85 -2.52 -28.00
C GLY A 457 32.82 -1.63 -27.23
N ALA A 458 34.05 -1.52 -27.74
CA ALA A 458 35.18 -0.99 -26.98
C ALA A 458 35.34 0.54 -27.03
N THR A 459 34.57 1.27 -27.84
CA THR A 459 34.82 2.70 -28.07
C THR A 459 33.56 3.55 -27.89
N HIS A 460 33.77 4.81 -27.50
CA HIS A 460 32.75 5.85 -27.46
C HIS A 460 33.35 7.18 -27.95
N ASN A 461 32.71 8.32 -27.72
CA ASN A 461 33.06 9.64 -28.25
C ASN A 461 34.26 10.35 -27.57
N GLY A 462 35.23 9.58 -27.04
CA GLY A 462 36.43 10.11 -26.39
C GLY A 462 37.72 9.41 -26.83
N GLY A 463 38.82 9.72 -26.15
CA GLY A 463 40.18 9.28 -26.47
C GLY A 463 40.59 7.93 -25.88
N ALA A 464 39.69 7.19 -25.22
CA ALA A 464 39.97 5.89 -24.62
C ALA A 464 39.27 4.74 -25.33
N ARG A 465 40.01 3.64 -25.50
CA ARG A 465 39.49 2.33 -25.87
C ARG A 465 39.37 1.45 -24.62
N MET A 466 38.20 0.84 -24.45
CA MET A 466 37.87 0.01 -23.30
C MET A 466 38.35 -1.42 -23.48
N ASP A 467 38.90 -2.02 -22.42
CA ASP A 467 39.21 -3.43 -22.34
C ASP A 467 39.01 -3.98 -20.90
N GLU A 468 39.06 -5.30 -20.77
CA GLU A 468 38.85 -6.01 -19.50
C GLU A 468 40.06 -5.91 -18.56
N GLU A 469 41.28 -5.74 -19.09
CA GLU A 469 42.52 -5.68 -18.28
C GLU A 469 42.56 -4.42 -17.39
N HIS A 470 41.85 -3.37 -17.80
CA HIS A 470 41.71 -2.10 -17.06
C HIS A 470 40.50 -2.06 -16.12
N VAL A 471 39.84 -3.20 -15.89
CA VAL A 471 38.75 -3.38 -14.94
C VAL A 471 39.18 -4.31 -13.82
N SER A 472 39.19 -3.83 -12.58
CA SER A 472 39.51 -4.65 -11.41
C SER A 472 38.49 -4.48 -10.29
N VAL A 473 38.31 -5.53 -9.49
CA VAL A 473 37.48 -5.48 -8.28
C VAL A 473 38.30 -5.98 -7.09
N THR A 474 38.32 -5.22 -6.00
CA THR A 474 38.94 -5.63 -4.73
C THR A 474 38.03 -5.19 -3.58
N ASP A 475 37.72 -6.11 -2.66
CA ASP A 475 36.86 -5.86 -1.49
C ASP A 475 35.54 -5.13 -1.81
N GLY A 476 34.89 -5.53 -2.91
CA GLY A 476 33.61 -4.96 -3.36
C GLY A 476 33.73 -3.57 -4.02
N VAL A 477 34.94 -3.09 -4.28
CA VAL A 477 35.20 -1.83 -4.98
C VAL A 477 35.64 -2.11 -6.42
N LEU A 478 34.88 -1.61 -7.39
CA LEU A 478 35.28 -1.57 -8.80
C LEU A 478 36.28 -0.43 -8.99
N THR A 479 37.40 -0.71 -9.65
CA THR A 479 38.39 0.29 -10.08
C THR A 479 38.57 0.19 -11.59
N LEU A 480 38.26 1.29 -12.29
CA LEU A 480 38.55 1.48 -13.71
C LEU A 480 39.81 2.34 -13.83
N THR A 481 40.80 1.89 -14.59
CA THR A 481 42.08 2.60 -14.76
C THR A 481 42.20 3.15 -16.16
N ALA A 482 42.42 4.46 -16.32
CA ALA A 482 42.76 5.05 -17.60
C ALA A 482 44.30 5.16 -17.72
N GLU A 483 44.89 4.39 -18.63
CA GLU A 483 46.33 4.36 -18.91
C GLU A 483 46.64 5.12 -20.22
N PRO A 484 47.51 6.16 -20.20
CA PRO A 484 47.96 6.85 -21.41
C PRO A 484 48.78 5.92 -22.31
N ARG A 485 48.60 6.03 -23.63
CA ARG A 485 49.25 5.18 -24.62
C ARG A 485 49.70 5.94 -25.85
N ASP A 486 50.89 5.59 -26.31
CA ASP A 486 51.56 6.15 -27.48
C ASP A 486 51.44 5.22 -28.71
N ASP A 487 50.90 4.01 -28.50
CA ASP A 487 50.88 2.90 -29.46
C ASP A 487 49.48 2.64 -30.06
N GLN A 488 48.54 3.55 -29.84
CA GLN A 488 47.18 3.48 -30.35
C GLN A 488 46.99 4.36 -31.60
N GLU A 489 46.00 4.02 -32.43
CA GLU A 489 45.65 4.81 -33.60
C GLU A 489 44.68 5.94 -33.20
N ASP A 490 44.92 7.16 -33.70
CA ASP A 490 44.05 8.32 -33.50
C ASP A 490 42.58 7.95 -33.80
N PRO A 491 41.60 8.36 -32.97
CA PRO A 491 41.73 9.33 -31.88
C PRO A 491 42.03 8.71 -30.50
N ILE A 492 42.47 7.45 -30.42
CA ILE A 492 42.69 6.77 -29.15
C ILE A 492 44.07 7.10 -28.61
N HIS A 493 44.13 7.66 -27.40
CA HIS A 493 45.34 7.98 -26.65
C HIS A 493 45.41 7.24 -25.31
N TYR A 494 44.38 6.45 -24.96
CA TYR A 494 44.26 5.76 -23.68
C TYR A 494 43.67 4.35 -23.82
N LEU A 495 44.11 3.43 -22.97
CA LEU A 495 43.36 2.21 -22.64
C LEU A 495 42.64 2.41 -21.30
N SER A 496 41.42 1.92 -21.21
CA SER A 496 40.60 2.12 -20.02
C SER A 496 39.55 1.02 -19.82
N GLY A 497 38.71 1.16 -18.80
CA GLY A 497 37.68 0.21 -18.44
C GLY A 497 36.26 0.75 -18.64
N ALA A 498 35.35 -0.16 -19.04
CA ALA A 498 33.91 0.05 -18.97
C ALA A 498 33.21 -1.26 -18.62
N ILE A 499 32.09 -1.14 -17.91
CA ILE A 499 31.14 -2.23 -17.69
C ILE A 499 29.72 -1.74 -17.95
N HIS A 500 28.82 -2.66 -18.29
CA HIS A 500 27.39 -2.38 -18.39
C HIS A 500 26.57 -3.50 -17.76
N ALA A 501 25.40 -3.15 -17.25
CA ALA A 501 24.49 -4.11 -16.64
C ALA A 501 24.02 -5.15 -17.68
N LYS A 502 23.94 -6.41 -17.27
CA LYS A 502 23.33 -7.49 -18.05
C LYS A 502 21.82 -7.30 -18.20
N SER A 503 21.19 -6.71 -17.19
CA SER A 503 19.77 -6.36 -17.19
C SER A 503 19.52 -5.06 -17.95
N THR A 504 18.33 -4.97 -18.55
CA THR A 504 17.77 -3.71 -19.06
C THR A 504 16.66 -3.26 -18.13
N PHE A 505 16.63 -1.97 -17.82
CA PHE A 505 15.68 -1.34 -16.90
C PHE A 505 14.64 -0.57 -17.70
N THR A 506 13.36 -0.73 -17.41
CA THR A 506 12.30 -0.06 -18.17
C THR A 506 11.34 0.59 -17.22
N VAL A 507 11.29 1.92 -17.11
CA VAL A 507 10.31 2.57 -16.23
C VAL A 507 8.90 2.29 -16.77
N SER A 508 8.10 1.57 -16.00
CA SER A 508 6.70 1.26 -16.34
C SER A 508 5.79 2.40 -15.92
N ALA A 509 4.62 2.55 -16.57
CA ALA A 509 3.57 3.44 -16.09
C ALA A 509 3.20 3.08 -14.63
N GLY A 510 3.14 4.09 -13.76
CA GLY A 510 2.97 3.99 -12.32
C GLY A 510 4.12 3.31 -11.57
N GLY A 511 5.30 3.15 -12.20
CA GLY A 511 6.49 2.51 -11.65
C GLY A 511 7.69 3.45 -11.54
N GLY A 512 8.88 2.87 -11.36
CA GLY A 512 10.10 3.63 -11.16
C GLY A 512 11.31 2.79 -10.79
N TYR A 513 12.46 3.47 -10.68
CA TYR A 513 13.71 2.88 -10.20
C TYR A 513 14.41 3.84 -9.24
N ASP A 514 15.06 3.28 -8.23
CA ASP A 514 16.10 3.96 -7.47
C ASP A 514 17.44 3.36 -7.87
N ILE A 515 18.37 4.23 -8.29
CA ILE A 515 19.69 3.84 -8.76
C ILE A 515 20.70 4.64 -7.95
N SER A 516 21.56 3.96 -7.22
CA SER A 516 22.55 4.59 -6.36
C SER A 516 23.92 3.93 -6.48
N ALA A 517 24.96 4.70 -6.16
CA ALA A 517 26.33 4.24 -6.07
C ALA A 517 27.18 5.26 -5.30
N GLU A 518 28.36 4.86 -4.86
CA GLU A 518 29.36 5.74 -4.26
C GLU A 518 30.60 5.81 -5.14
N PHE A 519 31.22 6.99 -5.21
CA PHE A 519 32.29 7.29 -6.16
C PHE A 519 33.48 8.00 -5.50
N ILE A 520 34.68 7.63 -5.95
CA ILE A 520 35.89 8.47 -5.95
C ILE A 520 36.21 8.71 -7.42
N ALA A 521 36.08 9.97 -7.87
CA ALA A 521 36.11 10.31 -9.28
C ALA A 521 37.14 11.41 -9.59
N PRO A 522 38.03 11.19 -10.58
CA PRO A 522 38.96 12.21 -11.03
C PRO A 522 38.22 13.31 -11.80
N VAL A 523 38.57 14.56 -11.49
CA VAL A 523 37.91 15.76 -12.02
C VAL A 523 38.87 16.71 -12.75
N ASP A 524 40.09 16.25 -13.00
CA ASP A 524 41.12 16.99 -13.71
C ASP A 524 40.84 17.04 -15.21
N LYS A 525 41.33 18.08 -15.89
CA LYS A 525 41.13 18.23 -17.33
C LYS A 525 41.48 16.95 -18.10
N GLY A 526 40.58 16.55 -18.99
CA GLY A 526 40.71 15.36 -19.82
C GLY A 526 40.34 14.03 -19.14
N THR A 527 39.88 14.03 -17.88
CA THR A 527 39.24 12.87 -17.26
C THR A 527 37.74 12.90 -17.49
N TRP A 528 37.17 11.77 -17.92
CA TRP A 528 35.75 11.64 -18.21
C TRP A 528 35.11 10.34 -17.67
N PRO A 529 35.11 10.15 -16.33
CA PRO A 529 34.32 9.08 -15.72
C PRO A 529 32.82 9.36 -15.83
N ALA A 530 32.02 8.30 -15.96
CA ALA A 530 30.57 8.41 -16.08
C ALA A 530 29.83 7.21 -15.47
N PHE A 531 28.66 7.51 -14.89
CA PHE A 531 27.65 6.58 -14.41
C PHE A 531 26.30 7.02 -14.97
N TRP A 532 25.76 6.27 -15.93
CA TRP A 532 24.70 6.78 -16.79
C TRP A 532 23.82 5.67 -17.37
N LEU A 533 22.65 6.06 -17.83
CA LEU A 533 21.67 5.20 -18.48
C LEU A 533 21.54 5.57 -19.95
N ASN A 534 21.74 4.59 -20.82
CA ASN A 534 21.53 4.73 -22.26
C ASN A 534 20.40 3.81 -22.74
N ALA A 535 19.67 4.22 -23.78
CA ALA A 535 18.72 3.39 -24.50
C ALA A 535 19.27 1.99 -24.81
N ALA A 536 18.50 0.97 -24.44
CA ALA A 536 18.78 -0.42 -24.83
C ALA A 536 18.61 -0.66 -26.34
N SER A 537 17.87 0.22 -27.02
CA SER A 537 17.66 0.25 -28.47
C SER A 537 17.28 1.66 -28.90
N GLY A 538 17.92 2.16 -29.98
CA GLY A 538 17.73 3.53 -30.45
C GLY A 538 18.49 4.55 -29.62
N TRP A 539 18.14 5.83 -29.78
CA TRP A 539 18.56 6.94 -28.93
C TRP A 539 17.72 8.18 -29.30
N PRO A 540 17.22 8.96 -28.32
CA PRO A 540 17.16 8.71 -26.86
C PRO A 540 16.27 7.49 -26.48
N PRO A 541 16.16 7.09 -25.19
CA PRO A 541 16.49 7.82 -23.96
C PRO A 541 17.97 7.84 -23.53
N GLU A 542 18.39 8.92 -22.85
CA GLU A 542 19.67 9.01 -22.12
C GLU A 542 19.54 9.85 -20.84
N ILE A 543 20.16 9.37 -19.75
CA ILE A 543 20.21 10.01 -18.43
C ILE A 543 21.63 9.86 -17.85
N ASP A 544 22.34 10.96 -17.69
CA ASP A 544 23.62 11.00 -17.01
C ASP A 544 23.39 11.21 -15.52
N ILE A 545 23.48 10.12 -14.74
CA ILE A 545 23.29 10.15 -13.29
C ILE A 545 24.47 10.82 -12.60
N ALA A 546 25.68 10.59 -13.10
CA ALA A 546 26.89 11.31 -12.71
C ALA A 546 27.89 11.31 -13.86
N GLU A 547 28.38 12.49 -14.22
CA GLU A 547 29.39 12.64 -15.25
C GLU A 547 30.39 13.74 -14.88
N TRP A 548 31.67 13.43 -14.85
CA TRP A 548 32.72 14.40 -14.54
C TRP A 548 33.49 14.74 -15.80
N LYS A 549 33.53 16.03 -16.18
CA LYS A 549 34.09 16.50 -17.45
C LYS A 549 35.39 17.29 -17.27
N GLY A 550 36.24 16.86 -16.35
CA GLY A 550 37.56 17.46 -16.13
C GLY A 550 37.56 18.94 -15.74
N SER A 551 36.54 19.40 -15.01
CA SER A 551 36.32 20.81 -14.65
C SER A 551 36.19 21.06 -13.14
N GLY A 552 36.46 20.05 -12.30
CA GLY A 552 36.16 20.11 -10.87
C GLY A 552 34.67 19.89 -10.53
N LYS A 553 33.85 19.48 -11.50
CA LYS A 553 32.39 19.38 -11.35
C LYS A 553 31.85 18.00 -11.70
N ILE A 554 30.70 17.70 -11.10
CA ILE A 554 29.80 16.61 -11.47
C ILE A 554 28.59 17.19 -12.22
N SER A 555 28.18 16.51 -13.29
CA SER A 555 27.07 16.89 -14.17
C SER A 555 25.92 15.90 -14.04
N PHE A 556 24.69 16.42 -14.04
CA PHE A 556 23.44 15.65 -14.05
C PHE A 556 22.63 16.03 -15.29
N ASN A 557 22.40 15.10 -16.20
CA ASN A 557 21.76 15.42 -17.49
C ASN A 557 20.63 14.45 -17.84
N THR A 558 19.60 14.96 -18.52
CA THR A 558 18.54 14.16 -19.15
C THR A 558 18.32 14.67 -20.58
N PHE A 559 18.48 13.81 -21.58
CA PHE A 559 18.47 14.17 -23.01
C PHE A 559 17.21 13.72 -23.75
N ASN A 560 16.32 14.66 -24.10
CA ASN A 560 15.16 14.35 -24.93
C ASN A 560 15.48 14.35 -26.43
N THR A 561 16.50 15.12 -26.83
CA THR A 561 17.17 15.07 -28.14
C THR A 561 18.60 15.61 -27.99
N SER A 562 19.39 15.65 -29.05
CA SER A 562 20.72 16.29 -29.04
C SER A 562 20.69 17.79 -28.72
N ASN A 563 19.55 18.46 -28.92
CA ASN A 563 19.39 19.90 -28.67
C ASN A 563 18.45 20.19 -27.49
N GLU A 564 17.77 19.18 -26.96
CA GLU A 564 16.84 19.28 -25.84
C GLU A 564 17.39 18.49 -24.66
N VAL A 565 18.36 19.09 -23.98
CA VAL A 565 18.98 18.56 -22.78
C VAL A 565 18.67 19.46 -21.60
N THR A 566 18.25 18.86 -20.49
CA THR A 566 18.30 19.52 -19.18
C THR A 566 19.62 19.12 -18.55
N ALA A 567 20.42 20.08 -18.11
CA ALA A 567 21.75 19.85 -17.56
C ALA A 567 21.95 20.66 -16.29
N LEU A 568 22.68 20.09 -15.33
CA LEU A 568 23.07 20.78 -14.11
C LEU A 568 24.49 20.37 -13.70
N ASP A 569 25.38 21.36 -13.63
CA ASP A 569 26.71 21.17 -13.04
C ASP A 569 26.73 21.59 -11.57
N ARG A 570 27.45 20.82 -10.77
CA ARG A 570 27.75 21.10 -9.35
C ARG A 570 29.23 20.89 -9.08
N ASP A 571 29.79 21.71 -8.20
CA ASP A 571 31.15 21.48 -7.72
C ASP A 571 31.22 20.11 -7.04
N TYR A 572 32.27 19.35 -7.34
CA TYR A 572 32.50 18.04 -6.75
C TYR A 572 33.60 18.17 -5.69
N PRO A 573 33.24 18.32 -4.40
CA PRO A 573 34.21 18.54 -3.35
C PRO A 573 35.08 17.29 -3.15
N ASN A 574 36.29 17.47 -2.63
CA ASN A 574 37.17 16.39 -2.15
C ASN A 574 37.16 15.11 -3.04
N PRO A 575 37.60 15.18 -4.31
CA PRO A 575 37.48 14.07 -5.28
C PRO A 575 38.20 12.77 -4.88
N GLU A 576 38.99 12.79 -3.80
CA GLU A 576 39.67 11.65 -3.20
C GLU A 576 38.83 10.94 -2.10
N GLU A 577 37.69 11.51 -1.71
CA GLU A 577 36.75 10.96 -0.72
C GLU A 577 35.52 10.33 -1.40
N TRP A 578 34.84 9.43 -0.68
CA TRP A 578 33.63 8.78 -1.19
C TRP A 578 32.44 9.73 -1.16
N HIS A 579 31.82 9.93 -2.33
CA HIS A 579 30.56 10.66 -2.45
C HIS A 579 29.45 9.74 -2.94
N SER A 580 28.27 9.87 -2.33
CA SER A 580 27.09 9.10 -2.73
C SER A 580 26.30 9.85 -3.80
N VAL A 581 25.92 9.16 -4.87
CA VAL A 581 25.03 9.69 -5.91
C VAL A 581 23.83 8.77 -6.04
N ARG A 582 22.64 9.36 -6.18
CA ARG A 582 21.40 8.62 -6.40
C ARG A 582 20.53 9.32 -7.44
N ALA A 583 19.88 8.54 -8.29
CA ALA A 583 18.78 8.97 -9.14
C ALA A 583 17.49 8.24 -8.77
N GLU A 584 16.39 8.99 -8.62
CA GLU A 584 15.03 8.44 -8.50
C GLU A 584 14.28 8.69 -9.80
N LEU A 585 13.99 7.62 -10.54
CA LEU A 585 13.21 7.64 -11.77
C LEU A 585 11.77 7.26 -11.44
N ARG A 586 10.79 8.06 -11.83
CA ARG A 586 9.35 7.80 -11.56
C ARG A 586 8.51 8.15 -12.77
N ASP A 587 7.43 7.39 -12.97
CA ASP A 587 6.37 7.84 -13.86
C ASP A 587 5.77 9.17 -13.37
N GLU A 588 5.68 10.13 -14.28
CA GLU A 588 5.06 11.43 -14.03
C GLU A 588 3.60 11.48 -14.52
N ASN A 589 3.28 10.87 -15.66
CA ASN A 589 2.00 11.07 -16.35
C ASN A 589 1.58 9.92 -17.30
N GLY A 590 2.22 8.76 -17.20
CA GLY A 590 2.05 7.61 -18.07
C GLY A 590 2.91 7.64 -19.35
N HIS A 591 3.65 8.72 -19.58
CA HIS A 591 4.47 8.95 -20.78
C HIS A 591 5.90 9.40 -20.45
N ASP A 592 6.03 10.36 -19.55
CA ASP A 592 7.30 10.96 -19.15
C ASP A 592 7.86 10.31 -17.88
N VAL A 593 9.19 10.26 -17.80
CA VAL A 593 9.92 9.85 -16.59
C VAL A 593 10.46 11.10 -15.90
N ARG A 594 10.00 11.36 -14.67
CA ARG A 594 10.64 12.32 -13.76
C ARG A 594 11.90 11.70 -13.18
N VAL A 595 13.00 12.43 -13.20
CA VAL A 595 14.32 12.03 -12.68
C VAL A 595 14.76 13.01 -11.61
N LYS A 596 14.84 12.58 -10.35
CA LYS A 596 15.45 13.35 -9.27
C LYS A 596 16.89 12.91 -9.07
N PHE A 597 17.81 13.85 -8.97
CA PHE A 597 19.23 13.58 -8.75
C PHE A 597 19.66 14.04 -7.35
N PHE A 598 20.48 13.24 -6.70
CA PHE A 598 20.99 13.49 -5.35
C PHE A 598 22.51 13.34 -5.32
N LEU A 599 23.17 14.20 -4.55
CA LEU A 599 24.59 14.11 -4.20
C LEU A 599 24.68 14.21 -2.68
N ASP A 600 25.30 13.24 -2.03
CA ASP A 600 25.45 13.14 -0.57
C ASP A 600 24.13 13.27 0.20
N GLY A 601 23.10 12.62 -0.34
CA GLY A 601 21.74 12.64 0.20
C GLY A 601 20.97 13.93 -0.03
N VAL A 602 21.57 14.94 -0.66
CA VAL A 602 20.94 16.23 -0.96
C VAL A 602 20.43 16.26 -2.40
N GLU A 603 19.13 16.52 -2.59
CA GLU A 603 18.52 16.68 -3.92
C GLU A 603 19.16 17.87 -4.65
N GLN A 604 19.69 17.63 -5.84
CA GLN A 604 20.36 18.63 -6.68
C GLN A 604 19.39 19.25 -7.69
N THR A 605 18.57 18.42 -8.34
CA THR A 605 17.59 18.84 -9.34
C THR A 605 16.58 17.74 -9.65
N THR A 606 15.45 18.16 -10.21
CA THR A 606 14.44 17.29 -10.84
C THR A 606 14.40 17.62 -12.34
N GLN A 607 14.56 16.61 -13.19
CA GLN A 607 14.51 16.72 -14.65
C GLN A 607 13.49 15.73 -15.23
N TYR A 608 13.22 15.81 -16.54
CA TYR A 608 12.17 15.01 -17.19
C TYR A 608 12.64 14.43 -18.52
N GLY A 609 12.60 13.11 -18.63
CA GLY A 609 12.74 12.35 -19.88
C GLY A 609 11.38 12.19 -20.53
N ARG A 610 11.21 12.76 -21.74
CA ARG A 610 9.97 12.80 -22.48
C ARG A 610 9.76 11.51 -23.26
N ASP A 611 8.60 10.90 -23.11
CA ASP A 611 8.26 9.61 -23.72
C ASP A 611 9.22 8.46 -23.34
N TYR A 612 9.80 8.53 -22.13
CA TYR A 612 10.71 7.50 -21.62
C TYR A 612 9.99 6.29 -21.01
N ILE A 613 8.68 6.39 -20.71
CA ILE A 613 7.92 5.26 -20.17
C ILE A 613 7.90 4.11 -21.19
N GLY A 614 8.25 2.91 -20.71
CA GLY A 614 8.33 1.72 -21.55
C GLY A 614 9.61 1.60 -22.39
N ALA A 615 10.47 2.62 -22.42
CA ALA A 615 11.77 2.55 -23.08
C ALA A 615 12.78 1.77 -22.22
N GLY A 616 13.49 0.84 -22.83
CA GLY A 616 14.55 0.09 -22.16
C GLY A 616 15.81 0.94 -21.99
N LEU A 617 16.41 0.88 -20.81
CA LEU A 617 17.64 1.58 -20.41
C LEU A 617 18.70 0.55 -19.99
N ARG A 618 19.97 0.85 -20.24
CA ARG A 618 21.13 0.09 -19.79
C ARG A 618 21.99 0.97 -18.92
N LEU A 619 22.31 0.49 -17.71
CA LEU A 619 23.24 1.14 -16.81
C LEU A 619 24.68 0.87 -17.25
N ILE A 620 25.47 1.93 -17.38
CA ILE A 620 26.85 1.90 -17.84
C ILE A 620 27.71 2.61 -16.79
N VAL A 621 28.85 2.01 -16.47
CA VAL A 621 29.94 2.62 -15.70
C VAL A 621 31.18 2.58 -16.57
N ASN A 622 31.75 3.75 -16.86
CA ASN A 622 32.97 3.80 -17.68
C ASN A 622 33.92 4.88 -17.20
N TYR A 623 35.18 4.74 -17.60
CA TYR A 623 36.16 5.80 -17.48
C TYR A 623 36.69 6.21 -18.86
N GLN A 624 36.02 7.19 -19.48
CA GLN A 624 36.46 7.78 -20.74
C GLN A 624 37.51 8.88 -20.47
N THR A 625 38.24 9.31 -21.49
CA THR A 625 39.16 10.45 -21.42
C THR A 625 38.96 11.37 -22.62
N GLU A 626 39.42 12.61 -22.48
CA GLU A 626 39.30 13.66 -23.50
C GLU A 626 37.85 13.87 -23.98
N GLY A 627 37.64 14.24 -25.25
CA GLY A 627 36.32 14.56 -25.78
C GLY A 627 35.68 15.74 -25.02
N SER A 628 34.54 15.50 -24.36
CA SER A 628 33.84 16.52 -23.57
C SER A 628 34.62 17.04 -22.37
N SER A 629 35.64 16.29 -21.92
CA SER A 629 36.54 16.71 -20.82
C SER A 629 37.76 17.53 -21.30
N GLY A 630 37.90 17.71 -22.62
CA GLY A 630 38.98 18.48 -23.26
C GLY A 630 40.32 17.73 -23.34
N SER A 631 41.25 18.29 -24.13
CA SER A 631 42.61 17.73 -24.31
C SER A 631 43.70 18.76 -23.96
N PRO A 632 44.92 18.32 -23.61
CA PRO A 632 45.31 16.92 -23.37
C PRO A 632 44.74 16.39 -22.05
N GLY A 633 44.59 15.07 -21.94
CA GLY A 633 44.28 14.39 -20.69
C GLY A 633 45.51 14.09 -19.81
N PRO A 634 45.34 13.27 -18.75
CA PRO A 634 46.43 12.90 -17.84
C PRO A 634 47.61 12.23 -18.55
N THR A 635 48.83 12.48 -18.08
CA THR A 635 50.08 11.89 -18.61
C THR A 635 50.55 10.67 -17.81
N THR A 636 49.82 10.29 -16.77
CA THR A 636 50.06 9.10 -15.94
C THR A 636 48.75 8.37 -15.74
N PRO A 637 48.78 7.07 -15.40
CA PRO A 637 47.57 6.32 -15.08
C PRO A 637 46.75 7.01 -13.97
N THR A 638 45.44 7.02 -14.14
CA THR A 638 44.48 7.55 -13.15
C THR A 638 43.35 6.56 -12.97
N THR A 639 42.63 6.64 -11.84
CA THR A 639 41.61 5.66 -11.47
C THR A 639 40.27 6.31 -11.18
N PHE A 640 39.20 5.61 -11.54
CA PHE A 640 37.82 5.89 -11.13
C PHE A 640 37.32 4.71 -10.29
N GLN A 641 36.88 4.97 -9.06
CA GLN A 641 36.45 3.92 -8.14
C GLN A 641 34.96 4.03 -7.84
N VAL A 642 34.30 2.86 -7.82
CA VAL A 642 32.86 2.74 -7.61
C VAL A 642 32.57 1.62 -6.63
N ARG A 643 31.64 1.83 -5.70
CA ARG A 643 31.13 0.77 -4.83
C ARG A 643 29.64 0.97 -4.53
N ASN A 644 29.04 -0.04 -3.90
CA ASN A 644 27.66 0.02 -3.44
C ASN A 644 26.66 0.37 -4.56
N VAL A 645 26.89 -0.11 -5.78
CA VAL A 645 25.96 0.11 -6.90
C VAL A 645 24.70 -0.70 -6.66
N GLU A 646 23.58 -0.03 -6.48
CA GLU A 646 22.28 -0.65 -6.22
C GLU A 646 21.24 -0.16 -7.23
N VAL A 647 20.45 -1.08 -7.76
CA VAL A 647 19.29 -0.78 -8.61
C VAL A 647 18.07 -1.45 -7.99
N ILE A 648 17.17 -0.63 -7.47
CA ILE A 648 15.90 -1.05 -6.89
C ILE A 648 14.79 -0.71 -7.86
N SER A 649 14.08 -1.73 -8.29
CA SER A 649 12.94 -1.65 -9.19
C SER A 649 11.66 -1.49 -8.36
N LEU A 650 10.95 -0.38 -8.58
CA LEU A 650 9.66 -0.04 -7.96
C LEU A 650 8.52 -0.26 -8.96
N ASN A 651 8.69 -1.26 -9.81
CA ASN A 651 8.33 -1.17 -11.21
C ASN A 651 7.37 -2.24 -11.71
#